data_AF-J9GGS8-F1
#
_entry.id   AF-J9GGS8-F1
#
_cell.length_a   1.000
_cell.length_b   1.000
_cell.length_c   1.000
_cell.angle_alpha   90.00
_cell.angle_beta   90.00
_cell.angle_gamma   90.00
#
_symmetry.space_group_name_H-M   'P 1'
#
loop_
_entity.id
_entity.type
_entity.pdbx_description
1 polymer ?
#
loop_
_entity_poly.entity_id
_entity_poly.type
_entity_poly.pdbx_seq_one_letter_code
_entity_poly.pdbx_strand_id
1 'polypeptide(L)'
;MEIPHTSSVNLAFAKAQQLATDARHEFITPEHLLLACLQQVAFQEAMLDCYLMTDPLEQELTDYLQHQLEHLPDTLEYQLELSAQMQELLQKAYLEVHYSSAEQLNIPHLISSLMDLKESWASYLLKKAIGSEELEAEFIGMLTTYYEDDEDNESDESTSDNEGEDGEEDTAPDENREPWRRFVTCLNDELARHNPLIGREAELERTIQVLCRKEKNNPLHVGEPGVGKTSLAYGLAARIEAGEVPERLQGFRIYELDLGNLIAGTQYRGEFEKRLKTIMEGIRQEGRAIVYIDEIHNLVGAGQAGEGSMDASNLLKPYLEGGDIRFIGSTTYQEYNRYFARSRGMVRRFQQIDVPEPSIDETIRILEGLKPGYEAYHGVVYEEGVIPFAVKASARYLNDRFLPDKAIDLMDEAGAYRETHPTDQEKQTVDKALMTDILARLCQVNLLAMQEDEEAPSLETLEDRIRQQIYGQDEAVRQVVEAVQLAKAGLLDEQKPLGSLLFVGPTGVGKTEIAKVLAAELGIALQRFDMSEYTEKHTVAKLIGSPAGYVGYEDGGLLTDAIRKTPHCVLLLDEIEKAHPDVFNILLQVMDYGVLTDNKGRKADCRHLILILTSNAGAQYAHQASVGFGRTVSAGDAMLKQVKKTFKPEFLNRLSATVVFHDMDYAMATRILDKKLRQLQEKLTARQVTLTLDPPAHDYLLKLGFTPEYGAREMDRVIAAQLKPLLMREILFGSLKEGGSVHACFEDGKLVLKKTLKTETD
;
A
#
# COMPACT_ATOMS: atom_id res chain seq x y z
N MET A 1 31.81 -6.72 -17.31
CA MET A 1 31.24 -8.08 -17.26
C MET A 1 31.01 -8.44 -18.71
N GLU A 2 31.63 -9.52 -19.20
CA GLU A 2 31.35 -10.02 -20.55
C GLU A 2 29.95 -10.65 -20.49
N ILE A 3 29.02 -10.10 -21.27
CA ILE A 3 27.67 -10.65 -21.42
C ILE A 3 27.80 -11.95 -22.25
N PRO A 4 27.38 -13.11 -21.73
CA PRO A 4 27.44 -14.37 -22.48
C PRO A 4 26.54 -14.32 -23.74
N HIS A 5 26.91 -15.07 -24.77
CA HIS A 5 26.18 -15.15 -26.05
C HIS A 5 25.48 -16.50 -26.16
N THR A 6 24.28 -16.51 -26.74
CA THR A 6 23.53 -17.75 -27.01
C THR A 6 24.20 -18.57 -28.11
N SER A 7 23.91 -19.86 -28.21
CA SER A 7 24.46 -20.76 -29.23
C SER A 7 24.17 -20.24 -30.65
N SER A 8 22.95 -19.77 -30.88
CA SER A 8 22.50 -19.13 -32.12
C SER A 8 23.27 -17.86 -32.48
N VAL A 9 23.60 -17.01 -31.50
CA VAL A 9 24.44 -15.82 -31.73
C VAL A 9 25.87 -16.21 -32.10
N ASN A 10 26.46 -17.18 -31.41
CA ASN A 10 27.79 -17.69 -31.74
C ASN A 10 27.84 -18.26 -33.17
N LEU A 11 26.80 -19.01 -33.57
CA LEU A 11 26.66 -19.54 -34.91
C LEU A 11 26.55 -18.42 -35.96
N ALA A 12 25.74 -17.39 -35.69
CA ALA A 12 25.59 -16.24 -36.59
C ALA A 12 26.92 -15.49 -36.79
N PHE A 13 27.68 -15.25 -35.72
CA PHE A 13 28.99 -14.58 -35.84
C PHE A 13 30.01 -15.42 -36.59
N ALA A 14 30.11 -16.73 -36.29
CA ALA A 14 31.01 -17.62 -37.01
C ALA A 14 30.69 -17.65 -38.51
N LYS A 15 29.41 -17.67 -38.86
CA LYS A 15 28.96 -17.68 -40.25
C LYS A 15 29.19 -16.34 -40.94
N ALA A 16 28.93 -15.22 -40.27
CA ALA A 16 29.22 -13.88 -40.80
C ALA A 16 30.72 -13.68 -41.07
N GLN A 17 31.58 -14.17 -40.18
CA GLN A 17 33.03 -14.18 -40.36
C GLN A 17 33.45 -15.02 -41.58
N GLN A 18 32.84 -16.20 -41.74
CA GLN A 18 33.10 -17.05 -42.91
C GLN A 18 32.70 -16.33 -44.21
N LEU A 19 31.51 -15.74 -44.27
CA LEU A 19 31.01 -15.02 -45.45
C LEU A 19 31.95 -13.87 -45.86
N ALA A 20 32.42 -13.09 -44.89
CA ALA A 20 33.36 -11.99 -45.16
C ALA A 20 34.72 -12.50 -45.65
N THR A 21 35.19 -13.62 -45.09
CA THR A 21 36.47 -14.24 -45.49
C THR A 21 36.40 -14.80 -46.91
N ASP A 22 35.33 -15.53 -47.24
CA ASP A 22 35.11 -16.16 -48.54
C ASP A 22 34.96 -15.11 -49.66
N ALA A 23 34.31 -13.98 -49.36
CA ALA A 23 34.19 -12.84 -50.27
C ALA A 23 35.42 -11.92 -50.30
N ARG A 24 36.45 -12.19 -49.48
CA ARG A 24 37.65 -11.34 -49.31
C ARG A 24 37.32 -9.88 -48.98
N HIS A 25 36.37 -9.66 -48.09
CA HIS A 25 36.05 -8.33 -47.57
C HIS A 25 36.96 -7.95 -46.39
N GLU A 26 37.36 -6.69 -46.31
CA GLU A 26 38.23 -6.19 -45.23
C GLU A 26 37.55 -6.24 -43.85
N PHE A 27 36.22 -6.07 -43.81
CA PHE A 27 35.45 -5.96 -42.58
C PHE A 27 34.25 -6.92 -42.54
N ILE A 28 33.94 -7.43 -41.34
CA ILE A 28 32.62 -8.02 -41.03
C ILE A 28 31.63 -6.87 -40.83
N THR A 29 30.59 -6.85 -41.66
CA THR A 29 29.56 -5.80 -41.66
C THR A 29 28.20 -6.33 -41.19
N PRO A 30 27.24 -5.46 -40.81
CA PRO A 30 25.89 -5.88 -40.44
C PRO A 30 25.18 -6.71 -41.53
N GLU A 31 25.50 -6.51 -42.81
CA GLU A 31 24.96 -7.28 -43.93
C GLU A 31 25.41 -8.74 -43.90
N HIS A 32 26.66 -9.00 -43.50
CA HIS A 32 27.16 -10.36 -43.30
C HIS A 32 26.43 -11.05 -42.13
N LEU A 33 26.16 -10.30 -41.05
CA LEU A 33 25.42 -10.80 -39.91
C LEU A 33 23.97 -11.13 -40.28
N LEU A 34 23.27 -10.20 -40.96
CA LEU A 34 21.89 -10.42 -41.38
C LEU A 34 21.77 -11.61 -42.34
N LEU A 35 22.71 -11.76 -43.28
CA LEU A 35 22.76 -12.91 -44.17
C LEU A 35 23.00 -14.22 -43.42
N ALA A 36 23.83 -14.20 -42.37
CA ALA A 36 24.03 -15.35 -41.49
C ALA A 36 22.76 -15.71 -40.71
N CYS A 37 22.03 -14.71 -40.19
CA CYS A 37 20.76 -14.93 -39.48
C CYS A 37 19.70 -15.54 -40.40
N LEU A 38 19.61 -15.12 -41.67
CA LEU A 38 18.66 -15.69 -42.65
C LEU A 38 18.84 -17.18 -42.91
N GLN A 39 19.98 -17.77 -42.53
CA GLN A 39 20.25 -19.19 -42.68
C GLN A 39 19.84 -20.02 -41.45
N GLN A 40 19.42 -19.37 -40.37
CA GLN A 40 18.96 -20.04 -39.15
C GLN A 40 17.47 -20.37 -39.27
N VAL A 41 17.08 -21.59 -38.88
CA VAL A 41 15.72 -22.10 -39.03
C VAL A 41 14.73 -21.21 -38.27
N ALA A 42 15.03 -20.87 -37.00
CA ALA A 42 14.24 -19.96 -36.19
C ALA A 42 14.02 -18.58 -36.86
N PHE A 43 15.02 -18.05 -37.59
CA PHE A 43 14.86 -16.79 -38.32
C PHE A 43 13.91 -16.93 -39.52
N GLN A 44 14.01 -18.04 -40.25
CA GLN A 44 13.17 -18.30 -41.43
C GLN A 44 11.72 -18.53 -41.02
N GLU A 45 11.48 -19.25 -39.93
CA GLU A 45 10.15 -19.46 -39.37
C GLU A 45 9.53 -18.15 -38.89
N ALA A 46 10.30 -17.30 -38.20
CA ALA A 46 9.87 -15.96 -37.80
C ALA A 46 9.48 -15.09 -39.01
N MET A 47 10.25 -15.14 -40.10
CA MET A 47 9.90 -14.41 -41.33
C MET A 47 8.62 -14.96 -41.97
N LEU A 48 8.47 -16.30 -42.03
CA LEU A 48 7.33 -16.94 -42.65
C LEU A 48 6.01 -16.62 -41.94
N ASP A 49 6.01 -16.60 -40.61
CA ASP A 49 4.84 -16.31 -39.78
C ASP A 49 4.40 -14.84 -39.87
N CYS A 50 5.34 -13.93 -40.16
CA CYS A 50 5.05 -12.55 -40.54
C CYS A 50 4.68 -12.38 -42.02
N TYR A 51 4.48 -13.48 -42.76
CA TYR A 51 4.21 -13.49 -44.21
C TYR A 51 5.32 -12.81 -45.05
N LEU A 52 6.55 -12.79 -44.53
CA LEU A 52 7.72 -12.22 -45.20
C LEU A 52 8.44 -13.29 -46.03
N MET A 53 9.01 -12.88 -47.15
CA MET A 53 9.74 -13.78 -48.05
C MET A 53 11.25 -13.63 -47.80
N THR A 54 11.93 -14.73 -47.47
CA THR A 54 13.38 -14.78 -47.22
C THR A 54 14.19 -14.66 -48.52
N ASP A 55 13.77 -15.38 -49.58
CA ASP A 55 14.55 -15.48 -50.83
C ASP A 55 14.88 -14.13 -51.48
N PRO A 56 13.95 -13.15 -51.59
CA PRO A 56 14.27 -11.85 -52.18
C PRO A 56 15.25 -11.04 -51.33
N LEU A 57 15.15 -11.12 -50.01
CA LEU A 57 16.05 -10.40 -49.08
C LEU A 57 17.45 -11.01 -49.12
N GLU A 58 17.56 -12.33 -49.14
CA GLU A 58 18.82 -13.05 -49.29
C GLU A 58 19.52 -12.68 -50.60
N GLN A 59 18.77 -12.62 -51.72
CA GLN A 59 19.30 -12.20 -53.02
C GLN A 59 19.80 -10.75 -53.00
N GLU A 60 19.02 -9.80 -52.47
CA GLU A 60 19.42 -8.39 -52.39
C GLU A 60 20.67 -8.20 -51.50
N LEU A 61 20.77 -8.91 -50.38
CA LEU A 61 21.96 -8.89 -49.52
C LEU A 61 23.18 -9.51 -50.20
N THR A 62 23.01 -10.63 -50.90
CA THR A 62 24.10 -11.31 -51.62
C THR A 62 24.63 -10.44 -52.76
N ASP A 63 23.74 -9.82 -53.54
CA ASP A 63 24.10 -8.90 -54.62
C ASP A 63 24.85 -7.67 -54.06
N TYR A 64 24.40 -7.12 -52.94
CA TYR A 64 25.08 -6.00 -52.28
C TYR A 64 26.50 -6.39 -51.86
N LEU A 65 26.65 -7.51 -51.17
CA LEU A 65 27.95 -8.01 -50.71
C LEU A 65 28.90 -8.29 -51.89
N GLN A 66 28.41 -8.90 -52.97
CA GLN A 66 29.27 -9.28 -54.08
C GLN A 66 29.63 -8.12 -55.03
N HIS A 67 28.76 -7.12 -55.19
CA HIS A 67 28.90 -6.13 -56.29
C HIS A 67 29.09 -4.70 -55.81
N GLN A 68 28.69 -4.37 -54.57
CA GLN A 68 28.79 -3.01 -54.02
C GLN A 68 29.93 -2.89 -52.98
N LEU A 69 30.31 -3.99 -52.33
CA LEU A 69 31.39 -4.01 -51.35
C LEU A 69 32.74 -4.28 -52.04
N GLU A 70 33.77 -3.52 -51.68
CA GLU A 70 35.09 -3.65 -52.29
C GLU A 70 35.75 -4.97 -51.86
N HIS A 71 36.15 -5.78 -52.85
CA HIS A 71 36.87 -7.03 -52.63
C HIS A 71 38.37 -6.75 -52.58
N LEU A 72 39.06 -7.26 -51.57
CA LEU A 72 40.50 -7.11 -51.45
C LEU A 72 41.22 -7.94 -52.53
N PRO A 73 42.27 -7.39 -53.17
CA PRO A 73 43.06 -8.13 -54.16
C PRO A 73 43.68 -9.40 -53.58
N ASP A 74 43.80 -10.44 -54.41
CA ASP A 74 44.32 -11.75 -53.98
C ASP A 74 45.72 -11.68 -53.34
N THR A 75 46.50 -10.65 -53.68
CA THR A 75 47.88 -10.43 -53.27
C THR A 75 48.06 -9.75 -51.91
N LEU A 76 46.98 -9.27 -51.28
CA LEU A 76 47.06 -8.52 -50.02
C LEU A 76 46.85 -9.46 -48.82
N GLU A 77 47.79 -9.47 -47.87
CA GLU A 77 47.54 -10.06 -46.55
C GLU A 77 46.77 -9.05 -45.69
N TYR A 78 45.66 -9.49 -45.09
CA TYR A 78 44.81 -8.67 -44.24
C TYR A 78 44.35 -9.45 -43.01
N GLN A 79 43.94 -8.73 -41.96
CA GLN A 79 43.24 -9.29 -40.82
C GLN A 79 41.81 -8.78 -40.86
N LEU A 80 40.87 -9.70 -40.63
CA LEU A 80 39.46 -9.37 -40.67
C LEU A 80 39.06 -8.63 -39.39
N GLU A 81 38.49 -7.44 -39.55
CA GLU A 81 38.05 -6.60 -38.43
C GLU A 81 36.53 -6.38 -38.46
N LEU A 82 35.94 -5.92 -37.35
CA LEU A 82 34.53 -5.49 -37.35
C LEU A 82 34.42 -4.09 -37.95
N SER A 83 33.45 -3.88 -38.85
CA SER A 83 33.18 -2.53 -39.38
C SER A 83 32.67 -1.59 -38.28
N ALA A 84 32.80 -0.28 -38.48
CA ALA A 84 32.29 0.71 -37.52
C ALA A 84 30.78 0.53 -37.25
N GLN A 85 30.00 0.20 -38.28
CA GLN A 85 28.56 -0.07 -38.12
C GLN A 85 28.27 -1.38 -37.38
N MET A 86 29.09 -2.41 -37.57
CA MET A 86 29.00 -3.66 -36.81
C MET A 86 29.34 -3.45 -35.33
N GLN A 87 30.34 -2.61 -35.04
CA GLN A 87 30.66 -2.22 -33.66
C GLN A 87 29.53 -1.42 -33.01
N GLU A 88 28.91 -0.48 -33.74
CA GLU A 88 27.74 0.28 -33.26
C GLU A 88 26.54 -0.64 -32.96
N LEU A 89 26.28 -1.63 -33.83
CA LEU A 89 25.24 -2.63 -33.65
C LEU A 89 25.42 -3.38 -32.34
N LEU A 90 26.63 -3.94 -32.12
CA LEU A 90 26.92 -4.70 -30.90
C LEU A 90 26.79 -3.84 -29.65
N GLN A 91 27.27 -2.59 -29.70
CA GLN A 91 27.15 -1.67 -28.57
C GLN A 91 25.69 -1.41 -28.20
N LYS A 92 24.81 -1.22 -29.19
CA LYS A 92 23.36 -1.06 -28.96
C LYS A 92 22.74 -2.34 -28.40
N ALA A 93 23.08 -3.50 -28.96
CA ALA A 93 22.53 -4.77 -28.53
C ALA A 93 22.90 -5.10 -27.06
N TYR A 94 24.14 -4.81 -26.64
CA TYR A 94 24.52 -4.96 -25.23
C TYR A 94 23.83 -3.97 -24.30
N LEU A 95 23.54 -2.74 -24.76
CA LEU A 95 22.74 -1.79 -23.98
C LEU A 95 21.31 -2.30 -23.82
N GLU A 96 20.74 -2.90 -24.87
CA GLU A 96 19.41 -3.49 -24.86
C GLU A 96 19.31 -4.63 -23.84
N VAL A 97 20.28 -5.57 -23.85
CA VAL A 97 20.39 -6.64 -22.83
C VAL A 97 20.45 -6.08 -21.41
N HIS A 98 21.20 -4.99 -21.19
CA HIS A 98 21.28 -4.34 -19.89
C HIS A 98 19.96 -3.69 -19.45
N TYR A 99 19.18 -3.12 -20.37
CA TYR A 99 17.89 -2.50 -20.06
C TYR A 99 16.77 -3.53 -19.89
N SER A 100 16.81 -4.64 -20.62
CA SER A 100 15.86 -5.75 -20.49
C SER A 100 16.16 -6.69 -19.31
N SER A 101 17.32 -6.53 -18.67
CA SER A 101 17.82 -7.45 -17.62
C SER A 101 17.98 -8.90 -18.12
N ALA A 102 18.18 -9.10 -19.42
CA ALA A 102 18.44 -10.42 -19.99
C ALA A 102 19.83 -10.93 -19.57
N GLU A 103 19.95 -12.24 -19.35
CA GLU A 103 21.19 -12.86 -18.87
C GLU A 103 22.21 -13.08 -20.01
N GLN A 104 21.74 -13.20 -21.26
CA GLN A 104 22.55 -13.49 -22.45
C GLN A 104 22.18 -12.58 -23.64
N LEU A 105 23.15 -12.36 -24.53
CA LEU A 105 22.93 -11.71 -25.83
C LEU A 105 22.34 -12.73 -26.81
N ASN A 106 21.14 -12.42 -27.32
CA ASN A 106 20.38 -13.26 -28.25
C ASN A 106 20.15 -12.57 -29.63
N ILE A 107 19.79 -13.33 -30.67
CA ILE A 107 19.53 -12.85 -32.04
C ILE A 107 18.48 -11.72 -32.09
N PRO A 108 17.36 -11.75 -31.34
CA PRO A 108 16.38 -10.65 -31.33
C PRO A 108 17.01 -9.29 -30.94
N HIS A 109 17.90 -9.28 -29.95
CA HIS A 109 18.63 -8.07 -29.54
C HIS A 109 19.52 -7.52 -30.67
N LEU A 110 20.19 -8.41 -31.41
CA LEU A 110 21.02 -8.01 -32.55
C LEU A 110 20.17 -7.41 -33.69
N ILE A 111 18.99 -7.98 -33.95
CA ILE A 111 18.13 -7.56 -35.05
C ILE A 111 17.37 -6.26 -34.71
N SER A 112 16.88 -6.14 -33.48
CA SER A 112 16.31 -4.90 -32.93
C SER A 112 17.32 -3.75 -33.07
N SER A 113 18.55 -3.96 -32.60
CA SER A 113 19.63 -2.99 -32.73
C SER A 113 20.08 -2.72 -34.17
N LEU A 114 20.00 -3.71 -35.06
CA LEU A 114 20.29 -3.56 -36.50
C LEU A 114 19.27 -2.63 -37.16
N MET A 115 17.99 -2.75 -36.83
CA MET A 115 16.94 -1.88 -37.37
C MET A 115 17.14 -0.40 -37.00
N ASP A 116 17.79 -0.13 -35.87
CA ASP A 116 18.09 1.23 -35.38
C ASP A 116 19.43 1.81 -35.88
N LEU A 117 20.15 1.10 -36.75
CA LEU A 117 21.34 1.63 -37.39
C LEU A 117 20.98 2.70 -38.42
N LYS A 118 21.63 3.86 -38.31
CA LYS A 118 21.51 4.94 -39.30
C LYS A 118 22.43 4.65 -40.47
N GLU A 119 21.93 4.88 -41.69
CA GLU A 119 22.71 4.75 -42.94
C GLU A 119 23.31 3.34 -43.14
N SER A 120 22.65 2.29 -42.67
CA SER A 120 23.03 0.89 -42.88
C SER A 120 22.20 0.25 -44.00
N TRP A 121 22.87 -0.45 -44.92
CA TRP A 121 22.19 -1.22 -45.97
C TRP A 121 21.44 -2.41 -45.39
N ALA A 122 21.99 -3.10 -44.39
CA ALA A 122 21.29 -4.17 -43.68
C ALA A 122 19.96 -3.70 -43.07
N SER A 123 19.97 -2.55 -42.37
CA SER A 123 18.74 -1.95 -41.81
C SER A 123 17.74 -1.58 -42.90
N TYR A 124 18.20 -0.91 -43.97
CA TYR A 124 17.35 -0.51 -45.08
C TYR A 124 16.71 -1.71 -45.78
N LEU A 125 17.48 -2.75 -46.09
CA LEU A 125 17.00 -3.95 -46.80
C LEU A 125 16.01 -4.74 -45.93
N LEU A 126 16.31 -4.90 -44.64
CA LEU A 126 15.40 -5.58 -43.71
C LEU A 126 14.08 -4.80 -43.55
N LYS A 127 14.12 -3.49 -43.32
CA LYS A 127 12.91 -2.66 -43.21
C LYS A 127 12.11 -2.61 -44.50
N LYS A 128 12.80 -2.59 -45.66
CA LYS A 128 12.16 -2.69 -46.98
C LYS A 128 11.44 -4.03 -47.14
N ALA A 129 12.02 -5.14 -46.66
CA ALA A 129 11.39 -6.45 -46.70
C ALA A 129 10.16 -6.53 -45.77
N ILE A 130 10.22 -5.91 -44.59
CA ILE A 130 9.13 -5.90 -43.60
C ILE A 130 7.97 -4.98 -44.03
N GLY A 131 8.27 -3.80 -44.56
CA GLY A 131 7.31 -2.92 -45.23
C GLY A 131 6.49 -1.97 -44.35
N SER A 132 6.36 -2.20 -43.04
CA SER A 132 5.72 -1.26 -42.09
C SER A 132 6.29 -1.35 -40.67
N GLU A 133 6.20 -0.24 -39.92
CA GLU A 133 6.63 -0.19 -38.50
C GLU A 133 5.80 -1.13 -37.60
N GLU A 134 4.53 -1.38 -37.95
CA GLU A 134 3.67 -2.34 -37.22
C GLU A 134 4.19 -3.77 -37.37
N LEU A 135 4.67 -4.14 -38.57
CA LEU A 135 5.25 -5.45 -38.85
C LEU A 135 6.68 -5.57 -38.30
N GLU A 136 7.41 -4.47 -38.11
CA GLU A 136 8.73 -4.50 -37.43
C GLU A 136 8.58 -5.02 -36.00
N ALA A 137 7.60 -4.51 -35.25
CA ALA A 137 7.33 -4.96 -33.88
C ALA A 137 6.84 -6.42 -33.84
N GLU A 138 5.97 -6.83 -34.78
CA GLU A 138 5.51 -8.21 -34.91
C GLU A 138 6.67 -9.17 -35.22
N PHE A 139 7.57 -8.78 -36.13
CA PHE A 139 8.72 -9.59 -36.51
C PHE A 139 9.73 -9.77 -35.38
N ILE A 140 10.03 -8.72 -34.61
CA ILE A 140 10.88 -8.84 -33.41
C ILE A 140 10.22 -9.75 -32.35
N GLY A 141 8.90 -9.68 -32.20
CA GLY A 141 8.15 -10.57 -31.32
C GLY A 141 8.25 -12.04 -31.74
N MET A 142 8.11 -12.33 -33.03
CA MET A 142 8.28 -13.69 -33.57
C MET A 142 9.71 -14.18 -33.38
N LEU A 143 10.72 -13.36 -33.70
CA LEU A 143 12.12 -13.72 -33.45
C LEU A 143 12.36 -14.06 -31.97
N THR A 144 11.81 -13.28 -31.04
CA THR A 144 11.96 -13.57 -29.60
C THR A 144 11.37 -14.94 -29.26
N THR A 145 10.18 -15.24 -29.77
CA THR A 145 9.50 -16.53 -29.53
C THR A 145 10.33 -17.72 -30.05
N TYR A 146 10.76 -17.66 -31.32
CA TYR A 146 11.48 -18.78 -31.94
C TYR A 146 12.86 -19.03 -31.36
N TYR A 147 13.57 -17.98 -30.93
CA TYR A 147 14.90 -18.12 -30.33
C TYR A 147 14.85 -18.46 -28.83
N GLU A 148 13.75 -18.20 -28.13
CA GLU A 148 13.50 -18.71 -26.76
C GLU A 148 13.13 -20.21 -26.79
N ASP A 149 12.28 -20.65 -27.74
CA ASP A 149 11.90 -22.06 -27.91
C ASP A 149 13.11 -22.96 -28.27
N ASP A 150 14.10 -22.44 -29.01
CA ASP A 150 15.33 -23.17 -29.39
C ASP A 150 16.29 -23.34 -28.20
N GLU A 151 16.31 -22.38 -27.26
CA GLU A 151 17.14 -22.42 -26.05
C GLU A 151 16.61 -23.43 -25.01
N ASP A 152 15.28 -23.53 -24.87
CA ASP A 152 14.65 -24.49 -23.97
C ASP A 152 14.88 -25.94 -24.45
N ASN A 153 14.92 -26.19 -25.77
CA ASN A 153 15.20 -27.52 -26.33
C ASN A 153 16.67 -27.96 -26.19
N GLU A 154 17.64 -27.03 -26.16
CA GLU A 154 19.05 -27.36 -25.91
C GLU A 154 19.36 -27.64 -24.43
N SER A 155 18.50 -27.16 -23.50
CA SER A 155 18.67 -27.34 -22.06
C SER A 155 18.37 -28.76 -21.53
N ASP A 156 17.64 -29.57 -22.31
CA ASP A 156 17.24 -30.95 -21.94
C ASP A 156 18.32 -32.03 -22.20
N GLU A 157 19.45 -31.71 -22.86
CA GLU A 157 20.52 -32.68 -23.15
C GLU A 157 21.81 -32.52 -22.32
N SER A 158 21.90 -31.56 -21.39
CA SER A 158 23.13 -31.38 -20.62
C SER A 158 22.95 -30.88 -19.19
N THR A 159 22.42 -31.72 -18.31
CA THR A 159 22.79 -31.74 -16.87
C THR A 159 22.31 -33.03 -16.20
N SER A 160 23.06 -34.11 -16.40
CA SER A 160 23.12 -35.20 -15.43
C SER A 160 24.39 -35.06 -14.60
N ASP A 161 24.28 -35.40 -13.32
CA ASP A 161 25.33 -35.47 -12.29
C ASP A 161 25.56 -34.20 -11.43
N ASN A 162 24.66 -33.94 -10.47
CA ASN A 162 24.97 -34.01 -9.03
C ASN A 162 23.81 -33.47 -8.18
N GLU A 163 23.30 -34.30 -7.26
CA GLU A 163 22.90 -33.99 -5.88
C GLU A 163 22.27 -35.31 -5.35
N GLY A 164 22.73 -35.90 -4.24
CA GLY A 164 22.78 -35.30 -2.91
C GLY A 164 21.64 -35.94 -2.11
N GLU A 165 21.95 -37.01 -1.38
CA GLU A 165 21.03 -37.71 -0.48
C GLU A 165 20.45 -36.73 0.55
N ASP A 166 19.12 -36.63 0.63
CA ASP A 166 18.36 -36.81 1.87
C ASP A 166 16.87 -36.94 1.54
N GLY A 167 16.24 -37.95 2.14
CA GLY A 167 14.93 -38.45 1.75
C GLY A 167 13.76 -37.72 2.43
N GLU A 168 12.70 -37.56 1.66
CA GLU A 168 11.32 -37.68 2.14
C GLU A 168 10.49 -38.33 1.02
N GLU A 169 9.71 -39.33 1.40
CA GLU A 169 8.84 -40.09 0.50
C GLU A 169 7.77 -39.17 -0.08
N ASP A 170 7.96 -38.72 -1.31
CA ASP A 170 6.86 -38.26 -2.14
C ASP A 170 6.78 -39.10 -3.42
N THR A 171 5.56 -39.51 -3.70
CA THR A 171 5.16 -40.42 -4.78
C THR A 171 5.82 -40.08 -6.11
N ALA A 172 6.33 -41.11 -6.80
CA ALA A 172 6.92 -41.04 -8.14
C ALA A 172 6.20 -40.04 -9.06
N PRO A 173 6.92 -39.16 -9.78
CA PRO A 173 6.30 -38.30 -10.78
C PRO A 173 5.75 -39.19 -11.91
N ASP A 174 4.42 -39.24 -11.98
CA ASP A 174 3.69 -39.82 -13.09
C ASP A 174 3.97 -38.97 -14.33
N GLU A 175 4.76 -39.50 -15.28
CA GLU A 175 5.12 -38.92 -16.59
C GLU A 175 3.90 -38.66 -17.51
N ASN A 176 2.67 -38.73 -16.97
CA ASN A 176 1.41 -38.73 -17.70
C ASN A 176 0.47 -37.55 -17.36
N ARG A 177 0.92 -36.53 -16.60
CA ARG A 177 0.06 -35.36 -16.34
C ARG A 177 -0.06 -34.49 -17.58
N GLU A 178 -1.28 -34.42 -18.13
CA GLU A 178 -1.63 -33.54 -19.24
C GLU A 178 -1.22 -32.08 -18.95
N PRO A 179 -0.66 -31.34 -19.94
CA PRO A 179 -0.03 -30.03 -19.71
C PRO A 179 -0.93 -28.98 -19.03
N TRP A 180 -2.25 -29.05 -19.23
CA TRP A 180 -3.19 -28.08 -18.67
C TRP A 180 -3.38 -28.19 -17.15
N ARG A 181 -3.12 -29.37 -16.56
CA ARG A 181 -3.28 -29.60 -15.12
C ARG A 181 -2.28 -28.80 -14.26
N ARG A 182 -1.23 -28.26 -14.86
CA ARG A 182 -0.25 -27.38 -14.18
C ARG A 182 -0.82 -25.99 -13.88
N PHE A 183 -1.89 -25.58 -14.56
CA PHE A 183 -2.48 -24.23 -14.44
C PHE A 183 -3.78 -24.19 -13.64
N VAL A 184 -4.18 -25.33 -13.06
CA VAL A 184 -5.44 -25.45 -12.31
C VAL A 184 -5.27 -26.32 -11.08
N THR A 185 -5.99 -25.98 -10.03
CA THR A 185 -6.03 -26.73 -8.78
C THR A 185 -7.38 -27.44 -8.67
N CYS A 186 -7.39 -28.73 -8.38
CA CYS A 186 -8.64 -29.46 -8.16
C CYS A 186 -9.09 -29.33 -6.71
N LEU A 187 -10.15 -28.53 -6.46
CA LEU A 187 -10.63 -28.26 -5.10
C LEU A 187 -11.10 -29.53 -4.37
N ASN A 188 -11.59 -30.52 -5.11
CA ASN A 188 -12.01 -31.80 -4.56
C ASN A 188 -10.84 -32.58 -3.92
N ASP A 189 -9.63 -32.44 -4.48
CA ASP A 189 -8.44 -33.18 -4.02
C ASP A 189 -7.81 -32.53 -2.78
N GLU A 190 -8.09 -31.25 -2.56
CA GLU A 190 -7.51 -30.45 -1.46
C GLU A 190 -8.42 -30.29 -0.24
N LEU A 191 -9.59 -30.95 -0.22
CA LEU A 191 -10.56 -30.84 0.87
C LEU A 191 -9.98 -31.14 2.26
N ALA A 192 -9.01 -32.04 2.37
CA ALA A 192 -8.38 -32.40 3.64
C ALA A 192 -7.44 -31.31 4.19
N ARG A 193 -6.94 -30.43 3.32
CA ARG A 193 -6.02 -29.34 3.67
C ARG A 193 -6.74 -28.03 3.97
N HIS A 194 -8.02 -27.93 3.61
CA HIS A 194 -8.82 -26.72 3.77
C HIS A 194 -9.82 -26.78 4.92
N ASN A 195 -10.10 -25.60 5.47
CA ASN A 195 -11.10 -25.42 6.50
C ASN A 195 -12.52 -25.74 6.00
N PRO A 196 -13.36 -26.43 6.80
CA PRO A 196 -14.72 -26.75 6.39
C PRO A 196 -15.58 -25.49 6.30
N LEU A 197 -16.55 -25.50 5.37
CA LEU A 197 -17.57 -24.46 5.33
C LEU A 197 -18.50 -24.60 6.54
N ILE A 198 -18.55 -23.57 7.37
CA ILE A 198 -19.45 -23.49 8.53
C ILE A 198 -20.47 -22.39 8.28
N GLY A 199 -21.76 -22.72 8.40
CA GLY A 199 -22.83 -21.81 8.03
C GLY A 199 -22.95 -21.64 6.51
N ARG A 200 -23.57 -20.52 6.08
CA ARG A 200 -23.76 -20.15 4.66
C ARG A 200 -24.55 -21.17 3.83
N GLU A 201 -25.45 -21.92 4.47
CA GLU A 201 -26.22 -22.97 3.81
C GLU A 201 -27.15 -22.40 2.74
N ALA A 202 -27.67 -21.19 2.93
CA ALA A 202 -28.56 -20.53 1.98
C ALA A 202 -27.82 -20.15 0.68
N GLU A 203 -26.61 -19.59 0.79
CA GLU A 203 -25.75 -19.22 -0.33
C GLU A 203 -25.25 -20.45 -1.08
N LEU A 204 -24.87 -21.51 -0.36
CA LEU A 204 -24.46 -22.78 -0.96
C LEU A 204 -25.62 -23.46 -1.68
N GLU A 205 -26.79 -23.54 -1.05
CA GLU A 205 -28.00 -24.10 -1.68
C GLU A 205 -28.38 -23.32 -2.94
N ARG A 206 -28.29 -21.98 -2.87
CA ARG A 206 -28.51 -21.13 -4.04
C ARG A 206 -27.50 -21.40 -5.15
N THR A 207 -26.24 -21.65 -4.82
CA THR A 207 -25.18 -21.99 -5.78
C THR A 207 -25.50 -23.30 -6.51
N ILE A 208 -25.89 -24.35 -5.76
CA ILE A 208 -26.35 -25.64 -6.30
C ILE A 208 -27.56 -25.46 -7.21
N GLN A 209 -28.55 -24.67 -6.76
CA GLN A 209 -29.75 -24.37 -7.54
C GLN A 209 -29.41 -23.72 -8.88
N VAL A 210 -28.48 -22.76 -8.89
CA VAL A 210 -28.04 -22.07 -10.11
C VAL A 210 -27.33 -23.05 -11.06
N LEU A 211 -26.39 -23.86 -10.57
CA LEU A 211 -25.65 -24.84 -11.39
C LEU A 211 -26.58 -25.86 -12.07
N CYS A 212 -27.72 -26.16 -11.44
CA CYS A 212 -28.75 -27.07 -11.97
C CYS A 212 -29.71 -26.44 -13.00
N ARG A 213 -29.64 -25.12 -13.25
CA ARG A 213 -30.49 -24.45 -14.25
C ARG A 213 -30.11 -24.88 -15.67
N LYS A 214 -31.09 -24.80 -16.58
CA LYS A 214 -30.87 -25.01 -18.02
C LYS A 214 -30.16 -23.83 -18.69
N GLU A 215 -30.49 -22.61 -18.26
CA GLU A 215 -29.89 -21.36 -18.73
C GLU A 215 -29.49 -20.51 -17.54
N LYS A 216 -28.43 -19.71 -17.70
CA LYS A 216 -27.80 -18.95 -16.60
C LYS A 216 -27.39 -19.88 -15.45
N ASN A 217 -26.66 -20.91 -15.81
CA ASN A 217 -26.21 -21.99 -14.94
C ASN A 217 -24.85 -21.71 -14.28
N ASN A 218 -24.33 -20.49 -14.41
CA ASN A 218 -23.06 -20.10 -13.81
C ASN A 218 -23.32 -19.15 -12.64
N PRO A 219 -23.12 -19.57 -11.37
CA PRO A 219 -23.20 -18.66 -10.24
C PRO A 219 -22.06 -17.65 -10.22
N LEU A 220 -22.36 -16.43 -9.80
CA LEU A 220 -21.38 -15.38 -9.51
C LEU A 220 -21.57 -14.93 -8.07
N HIS A 221 -20.63 -15.29 -7.19
CA HIS A 221 -20.60 -14.86 -5.80
C HIS A 221 -20.13 -13.41 -5.75
N VAL A 222 -21.01 -12.50 -5.30
CA VAL A 222 -20.72 -11.07 -5.18
C VAL A 222 -20.75 -10.69 -3.70
N GLY A 223 -19.63 -10.23 -3.17
CA GLY A 223 -19.49 -9.84 -1.77
C GLY A 223 -18.15 -9.18 -1.49
N GLU A 224 -18.02 -8.46 -0.38
CA GLU A 224 -16.77 -7.78 -0.01
C GLU A 224 -15.61 -8.79 0.20
N PRO A 225 -14.33 -8.37 0.12
CA PRO A 225 -13.20 -9.23 0.42
C PRO A 225 -13.29 -9.81 1.85
N GLY A 226 -12.87 -11.06 2.04
CA GLY A 226 -12.85 -11.70 3.35
C GLY A 226 -14.17 -12.31 3.85
N VAL A 227 -15.31 -12.12 3.16
CA VAL A 227 -16.62 -12.65 3.62
C VAL A 227 -16.80 -14.18 3.48
N GLY A 228 -15.82 -14.89 2.89
CA GLY A 228 -15.83 -16.34 2.69
C GLY A 228 -16.35 -16.82 1.31
N LYS A 229 -16.09 -16.06 0.23
CA LYS A 229 -16.50 -16.45 -1.14
C LYS A 229 -15.85 -17.76 -1.61
N THR A 230 -14.53 -17.88 -1.44
CA THR A 230 -13.77 -19.10 -1.79
C THR A 230 -14.20 -20.29 -0.95
N SER A 231 -14.55 -20.08 0.33
CA SER A 231 -15.08 -21.13 1.21
C SER A 231 -16.39 -21.74 0.69
N LEU A 232 -17.22 -21.00 -0.05
CA LEU A 232 -18.41 -21.56 -0.71
C LEU A 232 -18.05 -22.56 -1.82
N ALA A 233 -16.95 -22.34 -2.54
CA ALA A 233 -16.48 -23.26 -3.58
C ALA A 233 -15.98 -24.57 -2.96
N TYR A 234 -15.17 -24.49 -1.89
CA TYR A 234 -14.76 -25.66 -1.11
C TYR A 234 -15.95 -26.39 -0.46
N GLY A 235 -16.92 -25.65 0.09
CA GLY A 235 -18.15 -26.24 0.64
C GLY A 235 -18.98 -26.98 -0.42
N LEU A 236 -18.99 -26.48 -1.67
CA LEU A 236 -19.60 -27.19 -2.79
C LEU A 236 -18.83 -28.46 -3.16
N ALA A 237 -17.50 -28.41 -3.25
CA ALA A 237 -16.66 -29.58 -3.50
C ALA A 237 -16.91 -30.67 -2.44
N ALA A 238 -16.95 -30.31 -1.16
CA ALA A 238 -17.24 -31.22 -0.06
C ALA A 238 -18.62 -31.89 -0.20
N ARG A 239 -19.67 -31.14 -0.58
CA ARG A 239 -21.00 -31.72 -0.83
C ARG A 239 -21.04 -32.63 -2.05
N ILE A 240 -20.27 -32.35 -3.09
CA ILE A 240 -20.19 -33.22 -4.27
C ILE A 240 -19.54 -34.55 -3.89
N GLU A 241 -18.43 -34.53 -3.15
CA GLU A 241 -17.75 -35.73 -2.67
C GLU A 241 -18.61 -36.54 -1.68
N ALA A 242 -19.35 -35.86 -0.80
CA ALA A 242 -20.30 -36.50 0.11
C ALA A 242 -21.56 -37.05 -0.58
N GLY A 243 -21.78 -36.73 -1.86
CA GLY A 243 -23.00 -37.10 -2.60
C GLY A 243 -24.25 -36.32 -2.16
N GLU A 244 -24.10 -35.23 -1.42
CA GLU A 244 -25.16 -34.35 -0.91
C GLU A 244 -25.61 -33.29 -1.95
N VAL A 245 -25.50 -33.63 -3.23
CA VAL A 245 -25.92 -32.79 -4.36
C VAL A 245 -26.92 -33.54 -5.24
N PRO A 246 -27.79 -32.83 -6.00
CA PRO A 246 -28.68 -33.47 -6.96
C PRO A 246 -27.91 -34.37 -7.94
N GLU A 247 -28.55 -35.44 -8.44
CA GLU A 247 -27.92 -36.42 -9.36
C GLU A 247 -27.19 -35.79 -10.56
N ARG A 248 -27.65 -34.62 -11.03
CA ARG A 248 -27.04 -33.87 -12.15
C ARG A 248 -25.66 -33.27 -11.84
N LEU A 249 -25.33 -33.11 -10.57
CA LEU A 249 -24.06 -32.56 -10.09
C LEU A 249 -23.18 -33.63 -9.44
N GLN A 250 -23.64 -34.88 -9.35
CA GLN A 250 -22.83 -35.97 -8.82
C GLN A 250 -21.66 -36.28 -9.76
N GLY A 251 -20.48 -36.49 -9.15
CA GLY A 251 -19.24 -36.76 -9.88
C GLY A 251 -18.74 -35.57 -10.70
N PHE A 252 -19.14 -34.34 -10.35
CA PHE A 252 -18.49 -33.14 -10.89
C PHE A 252 -17.19 -32.85 -10.14
N ARG A 253 -16.18 -32.37 -10.85
CA ARG A 253 -14.93 -31.88 -10.23
C ARG A 253 -14.85 -30.37 -10.39
N ILE A 254 -14.37 -29.68 -9.35
CA ILE A 254 -14.18 -28.23 -9.35
C ILE A 254 -12.69 -27.93 -9.55
N TYR A 255 -12.39 -27.14 -10.58
CA TYR A 255 -11.05 -26.69 -10.94
C TYR A 255 -10.94 -25.19 -10.74
N GLU A 256 -10.11 -24.78 -9.78
CA GLU A 256 -9.73 -23.38 -9.59
C GLU A 256 -8.67 -22.98 -10.63
N LEU A 257 -8.93 -21.87 -11.30
CA LEU A 257 -8.03 -21.31 -12.31
C LEU A 257 -7.00 -20.41 -11.62
N ASP A 258 -5.71 -20.76 -11.75
CA ASP A 258 -4.64 -19.93 -11.23
C ASP A 258 -4.26 -18.85 -12.25
N LEU A 259 -4.80 -17.64 -12.04
CA LEU A 259 -4.49 -16.48 -12.87
C LEU A 259 -3.01 -16.07 -12.77
N GLY A 260 -2.35 -16.31 -11.63
CA GLY A 260 -0.94 -16.00 -11.42
C GLY A 260 -0.06 -16.84 -12.33
N ASN A 261 -0.20 -18.16 -12.29
CA ASN A 261 0.52 -19.08 -13.17
C ASN A 261 0.17 -18.92 -14.66
N LEU A 262 -1.05 -18.46 -14.95
CA LEU A 262 -1.45 -18.13 -16.32
C LEU A 262 -0.73 -16.91 -16.90
N ILE A 263 -0.42 -15.92 -16.06
CA ILE A 263 0.27 -14.67 -16.44
C ILE A 263 1.79 -14.81 -16.27
N ALA A 264 2.25 -15.66 -15.34
CA ALA A 264 3.65 -15.91 -15.07
C ALA A 264 4.33 -16.48 -16.33
N GLY A 265 5.40 -15.82 -16.76
CA GLY A 265 6.12 -16.19 -17.98
C GLY A 265 5.28 -16.05 -19.26
N THR A 266 4.23 -15.20 -19.28
CA THR A 266 3.66 -14.72 -20.55
C THR A 266 4.16 -13.32 -20.82
N GLN A 267 4.94 -13.12 -21.88
CA GLN A 267 5.38 -11.78 -22.32
C GLN A 267 4.34 -11.16 -23.28
N TYR A 268 3.64 -12.00 -24.04
CA TYR A 268 2.69 -11.58 -25.06
C TYR A 268 1.25 -12.04 -24.76
N ARG A 269 0.28 -11.22 -25.17
CA ARG A 269 -1.15 -11.54 -25.05
C ARG A 269 -1.52 -12.87 -25.68
N GLY A 270 -0.97 -13.20 -26.85
CA GLY A 270 -1.29 -14.42 -27.59
C GLY A 270 -0.99 -15.71 -26.81
N GLU A 271 0.08 -15.73 -26.03
CA GLU A 271 0.47 -16.88 -25.19
C GLU A 271 -0.56 -17.15 -24.10
N PHE A 272 -1.01 -16.09 -23.42
CA PHE A 272 -2.09 -16.17 -22.44
C PHE A 272 -3.36 -16.73 -23.07
N GLU A 273 -3.76 -16.25 -24.26
CA GLU A 273 -4.95 -16.75 -24.95
C GLU A 273 -4.81 -18.23 -25.33
N LYS A 274 -3.63 -18.65 -25.79
CA LYS A 274 -3.29 -20.05 -26.12
C LYS A 274 -3.35 -20.94 -24.87
N ARG A 275 -2.74 -20.53 -23.75
CA ARG A 275 -2.77 -21.26 -22.47
C ARG A 275 -4.20 -21.43 -21.97
N LEU A 276 -4.98 -20.35 -21.94
CA LEU A 276 -6.38 -20.38 -21.51
C LEU A 276 -7.22 -21.34 -22.38
N LYS A 277 -7.01 -21.32 -23.71
CA LYS A 277 -7.69 -22.23 -24.63
C LYS A 277 -7.31 -23.70 -24.39
N THR A 278 -6.04 -23.99 -24.16
CA THR A 278 -5.54 -25.34 -23.82
C THR A 278 -6.19 -25.85 -22.54
N ILE A 279 -6.29 -25.01 -21.51
CA ILE A 279 -6.94 -25.35 -20.24
C ILE A 279 -8.41 -25.65 -20.45
N MET A 280 -9.14 -24.76 -21.13
CA MET A 280 -10.58 -24.95 -21.33
C MET A 280 -10.88 -26.20 -22.17
N GLU A 281 -10.07 -26.51 -23.18
CA GLU A 281 -10.26 -27.73 -23.97
C GLU A 281 -9.90 -29.00 -23.17
N GLY A 282 -8.86 -28.98 -22.35
CA GLY A 282 -8.53 -30.09 -21.45
C GLY A 282 -9.65 -30.39 -20.45
N ILE A 283 -10.15 -29.34 -19.79
CA ILE A 283 -11.29 -29.43 -18.86
C ILE A 283 -12.56 -29.94 -19.56
N ARG A 284 -12.78 -29.51 -20.81
CA ARG A 284 -13.93 -29.97 -21.61
C ARG A 284 -13.86 -31.47 -21.88
N GLN A 285 -12.68 -32.00 -22.16
CA GLN A 285 -12.47 -33.42 -22.48
C GLN A 285 -12.66 -34.33 -21.27
N GLU A 286 -12.27 -33.89 -20.07
CA GLU A 286 -12.50 -34.65 -18.83
C GLU A 286 -14.00 -34.82 -18.55
N GLY A 287 -14.78 -33.80 -18.91
CA GLY A 287 -16.23 -33.81 -18.75
C GLY A 287 -16.66 -33.69 -17.29
N ARG A 288 -17.90 -33.24 -17.06
CA ARG A 288 -18.43 -32.98 -15.71
C ARG A 288 -17.51 -32.08 -14.86
N ALA A 289 -17.03 -30.99 -15.44
CA ALA A 289 -16.18 -30.05 -14.75
C ALA A 289 -16.92 -28.74 -14.41
N ILE A 290 -16.53 -28.16 -13.28
CA ILE A 290 -16.86 -26.79 -12.87
C ILE A 290 -15.54 -26.02 -12.79
N VAL A 291 -15.45 -24.88 -13.46
CA VAL A 291 -14.31 -23.97 -13.33
C VAL A 291 -14.65 -22.91 -12.29
N TYR A 292 -13.86 -22.81 -11.23
CA TYR A 292 -13.88 -21.72 -10.27
C TYR A 292 -12.86 -20.66 -10.69
N ILE A 293 -13.30 -19.41 -10.77
CA ILE A 293 -12.45 -18.26 -11.07
C ILE A 293 -12.60 -17.25 -9.94
N ASP A 294 -11.59 -17.18 -9.09
CA ASP A 294 -11.50 -16.11 -8.10
C ASP A 294 -11.21 -14.78 -8.82
N GLU A 295 -11.78 -13.68 -8.30
CA GLU A 295 -11.60 -12.35 -8.88
C GLU A 295 -11.88 -12.30 -10.40
N ILE A 296 -12.98 -12.90 -10.85
CA ILE A 296 -13.32 -13.04 -12.29
C ILE A 296 -13.32 -11.72 -13.06
N HIS A 297 -13.48 -10.58 -12.38
CA HIS A 297 -13.42 -9.25 -12.98
C HIS A 297 -12.05 -8.95 -13.62
N ASN A 298 -10.96 -9.58 -13.17
CA ASN A 298 -9.64 -9.49 -13.80
C ASN A 298 -9.66 -9.96 -15.25
N LEU A 299 -10.54 -10.91 -15.60
CA LEU A 299 -10.72 -11.39 -16.97
C LEU A 299 -11.69 -10.54 -17.81
N VAL A 300 -12.46 -9.63 -17.19
CA VAL A 300 -13.58 -8.90 -17.85
C VAL A 300 -13.36 -7.39 -17.89
N GLY A 301 -12.51 -6.86 -17.01
CA GLY A 301 -12.41 -5.43 -16.70
C GLY A 301 -11.09 -4.75 -17.01
N ALA A 302 -10.08 -5.53 -17.35
CA ALA A 302 -8.72 -5.10 -17.63
C ALA A 302 -8.61 -4.42 -19.01
N GLY A 303 -9.42 -3.40 -19.32
CA GLY A 303 -9.39 -2.78 -20.66
C GLY A 303 -9.79 -1.31 -20.73
N GLN A 304 -10.01 -0.65 -19.59
CA GLN A 304 -10.46 0.75 -19.57
C GLN A 304 -9.52 1.74 -18.84
N ALA A 305 -8.36 1.30 -18.32
CA ALA A 305 -7.44 2.20 -17.61
C ALA A 305 -5.97 1.74 -17.70
N GLY A 306 -5.41 1.68 -18.91
CA GLY A 306 -3.98 1.46 -19.15
C GLY A 306 -3.69 0.54 -20.34
N GLU A 307 -2.63 0.82 -21.09
CA GLU A 307 -2.15 0.11 -22.29
C GLU A 307 -1.73 -1.36 -22.07
N GLY A 308 -1.86 -1.92 -20.86
CA GLY A 308 -1.29 -3.23 -20.50
C GLY A 308 -2.25 -4.21 -19.83
N SER A 309 -3.57 -4.07 -19.98
CA SER A 309 -4.52 -4.97 -19.33
C SER A 309 -5.32 -5.76 -20.38
N MET A 310 -5.52 -7.07 -20.18
CA MET A 310 -6.08 -8.00 -21.15
C MET A 310 -7.58 -8.28 -20.89
N ASP A 311 -8.45 -8.00 -21.87
CA ASP A 311 -9.87 -8.42 -21.85
C ASP A 311 -10.02 -9.84 -22.40
N ALA A 312 -9.96 -10.83 -21.51
CA ALA A 312 -10.11 -12.25 -21.80
C ALA A 312 -11.58 -12.71 -21.89
N SER A 313 -12.55 -11.81 -21.66
CA SER A 313 -13.97 -12.17 -21.63
C SER A 313 -14.49 -12.73 -22.96
N ASN A 314 -13.87 -12.35 -24.08
CA ASN A 314 -14.19 -12.89 -25.40
C ASN A 314 -13.80 -14.37 -25.56
N LEU A 315 -12.74 -14.81 -24.89
CA LEU A 315 -12.24 -16.18 -24.95
C LEU A 315 -13.11 -17.15 -24.17
N LEU A 316 -13.76 -16.67 -23.09
CA LEU A 316 -14.66 -17.49 -22.28
C LEU A 316 -16.06 -17.65 -22.90
N LYS A 317 -16.49 -16.74 -23.79
CA LYS A 317 -17.84 -16.76 -24.38
C LYS A 317 -18.21 -18.10 -25.04
N PRO A 318 -17.36 -18.73 -25.87
CA PRO A 318 -17.68 -20.01 -26.50
C PRO A 318 -17.96 -21.12 -25.46
N TYR A 319 -17.18 -21.18 -24.38
CA TYR A 319 -17.32 -22.18 -23.32
C TYR A 319 -18.57 -21.93 -22.46
N LEU A 320 -18.87 -20.65 -22.19
CA LEU A 320 -20.10 -20.24 -21.50
C LEU A 320 -21.37 -20.48 -22.32
N GLU A 321 -21.27 -20.53 -23.65
CA GLU A 321 -22.38 -20.82 -24.57
C GLU A 321 -22.58 -22.31 -24.83
N GLY A 322 -21.50 -23.07 -24.90
CA GLY A 322 -21.55 -24.52 -25.12
C GLY A 322 -22.24 -25.28 -23.99
N GLY A 323 -22.08 -24.83 -22.74
CA GLY A 323 -22.71 -25.46 -21.57
C GLY A 323 -22.09 -26.79 -21.14
N ASP A 324 -21.05 -27.24 -21.86
CA ASP A 324 -20.25 -28.42 -21.52
C ASP A 324 -19.43 -28.21 -20.22
N ILE A 325 -19.05 -26.96 -19.96
CA ILE A 325 -18.34 -26.53 -18.76
C ILE A 325 -19.25 -25.59 -17.95
N ARG A 326 -19.33 -25.80 -16.63
CA ARG A 326 -19.98 -24.85 -15.71
C ARG A 326 -18.94 -23.94 -15.08
N PHE A 327 -19.33 -22.72 -14.75
CA PHE A 327 -18.43 -21.73 -14.14
C PHE A 327 -19.00 -21.23 -12.81
N ILE A 328 -18.12 -21.05 -11.83
CA ILE A 328 -18.37 -20.29 -10.61
C ILE A 328 -17.38 -19.13 -10.62
N GLY A 329 -17.88 -17.90 -10.51
CA GLY A 329 -17.02 -16.72 -10.38
C GLY A 329 -17.16 -16.07 -9.01
N SER A 330 -16.11 -15.44 -8.52
CA SER A 330 -16.17 -14.54 -7.36
C SER A 330 -15.77 -13.11 -7.75
N THR A 331 -16.37 -12.09 -7.12
CA THR A 331 -15.97 -10.68 -7.29
C THR A 331 -16.51 -9.81 -6.14
N THR A 332 -16.02 -8.59 -6.00
CA THR A 332 -16.60 -7.58 -5.09
C THR A 332 -17.75 -6.80 -5.73
N TYR A 333 -18.57 -6.14 -4.90
CA TYR A 333 -19.63 -5.26 -5.39
C TYR A 333 -19.11 -4.11 -6.25
N GLN A 334 -17.94 -3.57 -5.91
CA GLN A 334 -17.32 -2.46 -6.62
C GLN A 334 -16.90 -2.90 -8.03
N GLU A 335 -16.18 -4.01 -8.14
CA GLU A 335 -15.71 -4.57 -9.41
C GLU A 335 -16.86 -5.06 -10.28
N TYR A 336 -17.87 -5.70 -9.68
CA TYR A 336 -19.07 -6.10 -10.40
C TYR A 336 -19.70 -4.92 -11.13
N ASN A 337 -19.93 -3.81 -10.43
CA ASN A 337 -20.54 -2.61 -11.03
C ASN A 337 -19.61 -1.91 -12.04
N ARG A 338 -18.31 -1.90 -11.76
CA ARG A 338 -17.31 -1.22 -12.58
C ARG A 338 -17.07 -1.94 -13.91
N TYR A 339 -16.96 -3.27 -13.88
CA TYR A 339 -16.49 -4.08 -15.00
C TYR A 339 -17.57 -5.05 -15.50
N PHE A 340 -18.04 -5.93 -14.62
CA PHE A 340 -18.88 -7.07 -15.01
C PHE A 340 -20.27 -6.64 -15.52
N ALA A 341 -20.92 -5.71 -14.83
CA ALA A 341 -22.27 -5.20 -15.15
C ALA A 341 -22.34 -4.50 -16.52
N ARG A 342 -21.20 -4.00 -17.02
CA ARG A 342 -21.11 -3.37 -18.34
C ARG A 342 -21.06 -4.40 -19.47
N SER A 343 -20.58 -5.61 -19.19
CA SER A 343 -20.49 -6.70 -20.18
C SER A 343 -21.81 -7.43 -20.35
N ARG A 344 -22.63 -6.98 -21.30
CA ARG A 344 -23.94 -7.59 -21.63
C ARG A 344 -23.85 -9.09 -21.95
N GLY A 345 -22.73 -9.55 -22.51
CA GLY A 345 -22.51 -10.96 -22.84
C GLY A 345 -22.39 -11.84 -21.60
N MET A 346 -21.62 -11.39 -20.60
CA MET A 346 -21.35 -12.17 -19.39
C MET A 346 -22.50 -12.13 -18.39
N VAL A 347 -23.13 -10.96 -18.20
CA VAL A 347 -24.32 -10.80 -17.32
C VAL A 347 -25.47 -11.74 -17.75
N ARG A 348 -25.54 -12.09 -19.03
CA ARG A 348 -26.57 -13.03 -19.53
C ARG A 348 -26.25 -14.49 -19.27
N ARG A 349 -25.04 -14.85 -18.85
CA ARG A 349 -24.59 -16.23 -18.59
C ARG A 349 -24.42 -16.51 -17.10
N PHE A 350 -24.17 -15.47 -16.30
CA PHE A 350 -24.02 -15.58 -14.87
C PHE A 350 -25.30 -15.19 -14.11
N GLN A 351 -25.51 -15.81 -12.96
CA GLN A 351 -26.52 -15.45 -11.98
C GLN A 351 -25.83 -14.95 -10.72
N GLN A 352 -26.04 -13.68 -10.39
CA GLN A 352 -25.55 -13.10 -9.14
C GLN A 352 -26.16 -13.81 -7.94
N ILE A 353 -25.30 -14.10 -6.97
CA ILE A 353 -25.58 -14.59 -5.62
C ILE A 353 -24.86 -13.65 -4.67
N ASP A 354 -25.62 -12.91 -3.88
CA ASP A 354 -25.07 -11.98 -2.88
C ASP A 354 -24.51 -12.77 -1.69
N VAL A 355 -23.27 -12.46 -1.30
CA VAL A 355 -22.59 -13.02 -0.12
C VAL A 355 -22.35 -11.85 0.86
N PRO A 356 -23.30 -11.55 1.75
CA PRO A 356 -23.18 -10.44 2.69
C PRO A 356 -22.14 -10.74 3.78
N GLU A 357 -21.63 -9.73 4.47
CA GLU A 357 -20.88 -9.93 5.72
C GLU A 357 -21.74 -10.71 6.73
N PRO A 358 -21.22 -11.77 7.38
CA PRO A 358 -21.98 -12.51 8.37
C PRO A 358 -22.20 -11.67 9.63
N SER A 359 -23.30 -11.93 10.33
CA SER A 359 -23.55 -11.33 11.63
C SER A 359 -22.51 -11.76 12.68
N ILE A 360 -22.42 -11.02 13.79
CA ILE A 360 -21.55 -11.36 14.92
C ILE A 360 -21.84 -12.78 15.41
N ASP A 361 -23.12 -13.15 15.56
CA ASP A 361 -23.51 -14.47 16.06
C ASP A 361 -23.17 -15.60 15.07
N GLU A 362 -23.34 -15.37 13.76
CA GLU A 362 -22.92 -16.32 12.72
C GLU A 362 -21.40 -16.48 12.70
N THR A 363 -20.67 -15.36 12.82
CA THR A 363 -19.21 -15.36 12.85
C THR A 363 -18.66 -16.11 14.06
N ILE A 364 -19.29 -15.97 15.24
CA ILE A 364 -18.93 -16.76 16.42
C ILE A 364 -19.07 -18.25 16.12
N ARG A 365 -20.16 -18.68 15.48
CA ARG A 365 -20.32 -20.10 15.10
C ARG A 365 -19.26 -20.57 14.09
N ILE A 366 -18.89 -19.71 13.14
CA ILE A 366 -17.82 -19.99 12.18
C ILE A 366 -16.50 -20.23 12.93
N LEU A 367 -16.07 -19.29 13.76
CA LEU A 367 -14.80 -19.44 14.49
C LEU A 367 -14.82 -20.60 15.49
N GLU A 368 -15.93 -20.86 16.18
CA GLU A 368 -16.05 -22.03 17.07
C GLU A 368 -15.94 -23.35 16.31
N GLY A 369 -16.41 -23.43 15.06
CA GLY A 369 -16.23 -24.61 14.22
C GLY A 369 -14.82 -24.74 13.64
N LEU A 370 -14.11 -23.63 13.45
CA LEU A 370 -12.70 -23.61 12.99
C LEU A 370 -11.71 -23.86 14.14
N LYS A 371 -12.08 -23.48 15.36
CA LYS A 371 -11.25 -23.56 16.57
C LYS A 371 -10.48 -24.88 16.71
N PRO A 372 -11.08 -26.08 16.55
CA PRO A 372 -10.33 -27.33 16.72
C PRO A 372 -9.16 -27.49 15.72
N GLY A 373 -9.30 -26.96 14.50
CA GLY A 373 -8.24 -26.99 13.50
C GLY A 373 -7.06 -26.10 13.89
N TYR A 374 -7.35 -24.87 14.33
CA TYR A 374 -6.32 -23.93 14.78
C TYR A 374 -5.65 -24.36 16.10
N GLU A 375 -6.40 -24.94 17.03
CA GLU A 375 -5.83 -25.51 18.27
C GLU A 375 -4.84 -26.63 17.95
N ALA A 376 -5.18 -27.52 17.01
CA ALA A 376 -4.30 -28.59 16.59
C ALA A 376 -3.07 -28.08 15.82
N TYR A 377 -3.25 -27.05 14.96
CA TYR A 377 -2.19 -26.49 14.14
C TYR A 377 -1.12 -25.77 14.98
N HIS A 378 -1.52 -24.90 15.92
CA HIS A 378 -0.59 -24.15 16.77
C HIS A 378 -0.19 -24.85 18.08
N GLY A 379 -0.87 -25.95 18.43
CA GLY A 379 -0.68 -26.61 19.73
C GLY A 379 -1.15 -25.77 20.92
N VAL A 380 -2.19 -24.97 20.74
CA VAL A 380 -2.76 -24.05 21.75
C VAL A 380 -4.19 -24.42 22.11
N VAL A 381 -4.69 -23.90 23.24
CA VAL A 381 -6.08 -24.02 23.66
C VAL A 381 -6.68 -22.64 23.85
N TYR A 382 -7.75 -22.32 23.12
CA TYR A 382 -8.45 -21.04 23.30
C TYR A 382 -9.43 -21.15 24.47
N GLU A 383 -9.31 -20.24 25.44
CA GLU A 383 -10.14 -20.26 26.64
C GLU A 383 -11.62 -19.96 26.36
N GLU A 384 -12.47 -20.28 27.33
CA GLU A 384 -13.91 -20.06 27.21
C GLU A 384 -14.24 -18.56 27.05
N GLY A 385 -15.05 -18.23 26.05
CA GLY A 385 -15.45 -16.85 25.77
C GLY A 385 -14.40 -16.00 25.05
N VAL A 386 -13.23 -16.56 24.69
CA VAL A 386 -12.21 -15.86 23.90
C VAL A 386 -12.67 -15.65 22.46
N ILE A 387 -13.28 -16.66 21.82
CA ILE A 387 -13.79 -16.54 20.45
C ILE A 387 -14.89 -15.47 20.34
N PRO A 388 -15.95 -15.47 21.19
CA PRO A 388 -16.92 -14.37 21.23
C PRO A 388 -16.28 -12.99 21.45
N PHE A 389 -15.23 -12.92 22.27
CA PHE A 389 -14.49 -11.67 22.49
C PHE A 389 -13.76 -11.23 21.21
N ALA A 390 -13.04 -12.14 20.55
CA ALA A 390 -12.32 -11.90 19.30
C ALA A 390 -13.20 -11.30 18.21
N VAL A 391 -14.39 -11.89 18.01
CA VAL A 391 -15.35 -11.44 16.99
C VAL A 391 -15.87 -10.05 17.32
N LYS A 392 -16.26 -9.80 18.57
CA LYS A 392 -16.79 -8.49 18.99
C LYS A 392 -15.72 -7.41 18.94
N ALA A 393 -14.50 -7.73 19.36
CA ALA A 393 -13.37 -6.80 19.37
C ALA A 393 -12.93 -6.47 17.94
N SER A 394 -12.72 -7.47 17.08
CA SER A 394 -12.39 -7.21 15.67
C SER A 394 -13.51 -6.45 14.93
N ALA A 395 -14.79 -6.75 15.20
CA ALA A 395 -15.91 -5.98 14.63
C ALA A 395 -15.91 -4.51 15.07
N ARG A 396 -15.45 -4.21 16.29
CA ARG A 396 -15.43 -2.85 16.84
C ARG A 396 -14.22 -2.04 16.38
N TYR A 397 -13.04 -2.64 16.40
CA TYR A 397 -11.77 -1.93 16.23
C TYR A 397 -11.19 -2.06 14.80
N LEU A 398 -11.44 -3.16 14.09
CA LEU A 398 -10.96 -3.38 12.72
C LEU A 398 -12.10 -3.11 11.72
N ASN A 399 -12.33 -1.84 11.39
CA ASN A 399 -13.46 -1.37 10.55
C ASN A 399 -13.17 -1.37 9.04
N ASP A 400 -11.91 -1.53 8.64
CA ASP A 400 -11.46 -1.54 7.25
C ASP A 400 -11.54 -2.93 6.58
N ARG A 401 -11.76 -3.98 7.39
CA ARG A 401 -11.96 -5.37 6.97
C ARG A 401 -13.34 -5.88 7.39
N PHE A 402 -13.79 -6.94 6.74
CA PHE A 402 -15.10 -7.56 6.96
C PHE A 402 -14.97 -8.87 7.73
N LEU A 403 -16.01 -9.24 8.48
CA LEU A 403 -16.15 -10.57 9.04
C LEU A 403 -16.40 -11.61 7.93
N PRO A 404 -16.01 -12.88 8.13
CA PRO A 404 -15.31 -13.43 9.30
C PRO A 404 -13.79 -13.26 9.28
N ASP A 405 -13.20 -12.87 8.14
CA ASP A 405 -11.74 -12.81 7.90
C ASP A 405 -10.95 -12.12 9.01
N LYS A 406 -11.30 -10.87 9.37
CA LYS A 406 -10.59 -10.13 10.43
C LYS A 406 -10.62 -10.81 11.81
N ALA A 407 -11.61 -11.65 12.09
CA ALA A 407 -11.71 -12.37 13.35
C ALA A 407 -10.91 -13.67 13.31
N ILE A 408 -10.87 -14.34 12.16
CA ILE A 408 -10.04 -15.53 11.92
C ILE A 408 -8.56 -15.14 12.03
N ASP A 409 -8.17 -14.05 11.38
CA ASP A 409 -6.81 -13.52 11.39
C ASP A 409 -6.34 -13.19 12.83
N LEU A 410 -7.19 -12.54 13.62
CA LEU A 410 -6.89 -12.27 15.03
C LEU A 410 -6.72 -13.55 15.86
N MET A 411 -7.53 -14.58 15.60
CA MET A 411 -7.44 -15.87 16.27
C MET A 411 -6.15 -16.62 15.89
N ASP A 412 -5.81 -16.60 14.61
CA ASP A 412 -4.61 -17.22 14.03
C ASP A 412 -3.33 -16.56 14.57
N GLU A 413 -3.22 -15.22 14.49
CA GLU A 413 -2.09 -14.48 15.02
C GLU A 413 -1.88 -14.72 16.53
N ALA A 414 -2.96 -14.80 17.31
CA ALA A 414 -2.85 -15.10 18.74
C ALA A 414 -2.37 -16.54 19.00
N GLY A 415 -2.77 -17.50 18.16
CA GLY A 415 -2.26 -18.87 18.19
C GLY A 415 -0.76 -18.92 17.86
N ALA A 416 -0.36 -18.34 16.73
CA ALA A 416 1.03 -18.25 16.29
C ALA A 416 1.92 -17.48 17.29
N TYR A 417 1.40 -16.42 17.91
CA TYR A 417 2.14 -15.70 18.95
C TYR A 417 2.41 -16.59 20.16
N ARG A 418 1.41 -17.34 20.62
CA ARG A 418 1.57 -18.24 21.76
C ARG A 418 2.50 -19.41 21.45
N GLU A 419 2.50 -19.90 20.22
CA GLU A 419 3.43 -20.92 19.72
C GLU A 419 4.89 -20.41 19.75
N THR A 420 5.13 -19.19 19.27
CA THR A 420 6.46 -18.56 19.25
C THR A 420 6.91 -18.04 20.62
N HIS A 421 5.96 -17.77 21.52
CA HIS A 421 6.19 -17.25 22.88
C HIS A 421 5.49 -18.15 23.92
N PRO A 422 5.99 -19.38 24.12
CA PRO A 422 5.41 -20.32 25.05
C PRO A 422 5.55 -19.83 26.49
N THR A 423 4.53 -20.09 27.30
CA THR A 423 4.57 -19.91 28.74
C THR A 423 5.23 -21.11 29.42
N ASP A 424 5.62 -20.94 30.70
CA ASP A 424 6.13 -22.03 31.54
C ASP A 424 5.11 -23.16 31.81
N GLN A 425 3.86 -23.02 31.34
CA GLN A 425 2.82 -24.04 31.49
C GLN A 425 2.94 -25.13 30.42
N GLU A 426 2.64 -26.38 30.75
CA GLU A 426 2.62 -27.48 29.76
C GLU A 426 1.55 -27.27 28.68
N LYS A 427 0.41 -26.66 29.04
CA LYS A 427 -0.64 -26.31 28.09
C LYS A 427 -0.55 -24.84 27.76
N GLN A 428 -0.36 -24.55 26.47
CA GLN A 428 -0.34 -23.18 25.99
C GLN A 428 -1.78 -22.71 25.77
N THR A 429 -2.20 -21.66 26.49
CA THR A 429 -3.55 -21.09 26.36
C THR A 429 -3.52 -19.71 25.73
N VAL A 430 -4.58 -19.41 24.99
CA VAL A 430 -4.87 -18.07 24.48
C VAL A 430 -6.06 -17.53 25.27
N ASP A 431 -5.80 -16.46 26.04
CA ASP A 431 -6.78 -15.77 26.86
C ASP A 431 -7.21 -14.43 26.22
N LYS A 432 -8.14 -13.73 26.87
CA LYS A 432 -8.60 -12.42 26.39
C LYS A 432 -7.51 -11.35 26.45
N ALA A 433 -6.59 -11.46 27.41
CA ALA A 433 -5.51 -10.48 27.58
C ALA A 433 -4.53 -10.54 26.40
N LEU A 434 -4.14 -11.74 25.97
CA LEU A 434 -3.32 -11.94 24.78
C LEU A 434 -4.05 -11.46 23.52
N MET A 435 -5.33 -11.79 23.36
CA MET A 435 -6.11 -11.30 22.21
C MET A 435 -6.16 -9.78 22.13
N THR A 436 -6.31 -9.09 23.26
CA THR A 436 -6.21 -7.62 23.32
C THR A 436 -4.83 -7.12 22.92
N ASP A 437 -3.77 -7.83 23.31
CA ASP A 437 -2.39 -7.45 22.96
C ASP A 437 -2.14 -7.53 21.46
N ILE A 438 -2.53 -8.63 20.83
CA ILE A 438 -2.42 -8.81 19.38
C ILE A 438 -3.27 -7.78 18.65
N LEU A 439 -4.52 -7.57 19.08
CA LEU A 439 -5.39 -6.58 18.47
C LEU A 439 -4.83 -5.15 18.54
N ALA A 440 -4.19 -4.79 19.65
CA ALA A 440 -3.54 -3.48 19.80
C ALA A 440 -2.35 -3.31 18.85
N ARG A 441 -1.55 -4.37 18.66
CA ARG A 441 -0.45 -4.39 17.68
C ARG A 441 -0.97 -4.22 16.25
N LEU A 442 -2.03 -4.95 15.89
CA LEU A 442 -2.70 -4.84 14.59
C LEU A 442 -3.27 -3.43 14.36
N CYS A 443 -3.91 -2.84 15.37
CA CYS A 443 -4.52 -1.52 15.27
C CYS A 443 -3.49 -0.37 15.36
N GLN A 444 -2.23 -0.63 15.71
CA GLN A 444 -1.22 0.39 16.06
C GLN A 444 -1.70 1.35 17.16
N VAL A 445 -2.51 0.86 18.10
CA VAL A 445 -3.04 1.63 19.22
C VAL A 445 -2.39 1.12 20.51
N ASN A 446 -2.15 2.01 21.47
CA ASN A 446 -1.65 1.58 22.78
C ASN A 446 -2.69 0.74 23.53
N LEU A 447 -2.24 -0.36 24.17
CA LEU A 447 -3.07 -1.28 24.98
C LEU A 447 -3.98 -0.56 25.98
N LEU A 448 -3.46 0.53 26.56
CA LEU A 448 -4.15 1.37 27.55
C LEU A 448 -5.44 2.01 27.02
N ALA A 449 -5.59 2.17 25.71
CA ALA A 449 -6.80 2.73 25.09
C ALA A 449 -7.86 1.67 24.74
N MET A 450 -7.56 0.37 24.96
CA MET A 450 -8.39 -0.78 24.59
C MET A 450 -8.84 -1.60 25.80
N GLN A 451 -8.19 -1.46 26.96
CA GLN A 451 -8.55 -2.17 28.19
C GLN A 451 -9.65 -1.43 28.96
N GLU A 452 -10.91 -1.82 28.75
CA GLU A 452 -12.08 -1.23 29.43
C GLU A 452 -11.98 -1.24 30.97
N ASP A 453 -11.26 -2.22 31.55
CA ASP A 453 -11.13 -2.41 33.00
C ASP A 453 -10.06 -1.49 33.67
N GLU A 454 -9.08 -0.95 32.92
CA GLU A 454 -8.02 -0.05 33.45
C GLU A 454 -8.24 1.44 33.09
N GLU A 455 -9.23 1.75 32.24
CA GLU A 455 -9.46 3.11 31.72
C GLU A 455 -9.97 4.11 32.79
N ALA A 456 -10.82 3.67 33.72
CA ALA A 456 -11.46 4.55 34.69
C ALA A 456 -10.46 5.32 35.61
N PRO A 457 -9.50 4.67 36.30
CA PRO A 457 -8.52 5.38 37.12
C PRO A 457 -7.52 6.22 36.30
N SER A 458 -7.21 5.80 35.07
CA SER A 458 -6.34 6.57 34.16
C SER A 458 -7.02 7.86 33.70
N LEU A 459 -8.32 7.82 33.41
CA LEU A 459 -9.12 8.99 33.01
C LEU A 459 -9.39 9.94 34.18
N GLU A 460 -9.51 9.44 35.40
CA GLU A 460 -9.71 10.27 36.61
C GLU A 460 -8.52 11.22 36.83
N THR A 461 -7.30 10.74 36.62
CA THR A 461 -6.07 11.52 36.83
C THR A 461 -5.60 12.28 35.59
N LEU A 462 -6.31 12.18 34.45
CA LEU A 462 -5.93 12.79 33.17
C LEU A 462 -5.81 14.32 33.26
N GLU A 463 -6.74 14.98 33.95
CA GLU A 463 -6.70 16.44 34.12
C GLU A 463 -5.43 16.91 34.82
N ASP A 464 -5.04 16.23 35.89
CA ASP A 464 -3.85 16.58 36.65
C ASP A 464 -2.56 16.36 35.85
N ARG A 465 -2.49 15.27 35.07
CA ARG A 465 -1.34 15.00 34.18
C ARG A 465 -1.20 16.08 33.11
N ILE A 466 -2.29 16.49 32.47
CA ILE A 466 -2.26 17.56 31.47
C ILE A 466 -1.88 18.91 32.11
N ARG A 467 -2.43 19.23 33.29
CA ARG A 467 -2.10 20.47 34.04
C ARG A 467 -0.64 20.56 34.49
N GLN A 468 0.04 19.44 34.68
CA GLN A 468 1.49 19.45 34.96
C GLN A 468 2.32 19.91 33.76
N GLN A 469 1.79 19.76 32.54
CA GLN A 469 2.49 20.09 31.29
C GLN A 469 2.03 21.40 30.66
N ILE A 470 0.77 21.80 30.91
CA ILE A 470 0.10 22.98 30.38
C ILE A 470 -0.12 23.99 31.49
N TYR A 471 0.35 25.23 31.30
CA TYR A 471 0.29 26.28 32.33
C TYR A 471 -0.72 27.37 31.93
N GLY A 472 -1.48 27.89 32.89
CA GLY A 472 -2.30 29.10 32.71
C GLY A 472 -3.56 28.92 31.87
N GLN A 473 -3.95 27.68 31.55
CA GLN A 473 -5.12 27.35 30.72
C GLN A 473 -6.01 26.30 31.41
N ASP A 474 -6.14 26.38 32.73
CA ASP A 474 -6.77 25.35 33.56
C ASP A 474 -8.24 25.10 33.18
N GLU A 475 -8.98 26.16 32.83
CA GLU A 475 -10.36 26.06 32.35
C GLU A 475 -10.45 25.31 31.02
N ALA A 476 -9.52 25.59 30.10
CA ALA A 476 -9.47 24.93 28.80
C ALA A 476 -9.13 23.45 28.95
N VAL A 477 -8.15 23.12 29.80
CA VAL A 477 -7.79 21.73 30.11
C VAL A 477 -8.99 20.98 30.69
N ARG A 478 -9.71 21.58 31.66
CA ARG A 478 -10.90 20.97 32.25
C ARG A 478 -11.97 20.64 31.20
N GLN A 479 -12.30 21.59 30.33
CA GLN A 479 -13.32 21.39 29.28
C GLN A 479 -12.92 20.30 28.28
N VAL A 480 -11.63 20.25 27.91
CA VAL A 480 -11.12 19.20 27.01
C VAL A 480 -11.21 17.83 27.65
N VAL A 481 -10.79 17.71 28.91
CA VAL A 481 -10.82 16.44 29.65
C VAL A 481 -12.26 15.97 29.88
N GLU A 482 -13.15 16.88 30.26
CA GLU A 482 -14.57 16.57 30.44
C GLU A 482 -15.21 16.04 29.14
N ALA A 483 -14.90 16.65 28.00
CA ALA A 483 -15.38 16.17 26.70
C ALA A 483 -14.87 14.76 26.37
N VAL A 484 -13.60 14.46 26.66
CA VAL A 484 -13.01 13.12 26.46
C VAL A 484 -13.60 12.10 27.42
N GLN A 485 -13.81 12.46 28.69
CA GLN A 485 -14.43 11.59 29.70
C GLN A 485 -15.88 11.26 29.33
N LEU A 486 -16.67 12.23 28.86
CA LEU A 486 -18.04 11.99 28.37
C LEU A 486 -18.07 11.00 27.20
N ALA A 487 -17.11 11.13 26.29
CA ALA A 487 -16.98 10.23 25.14
C ALA A 487 -16.65 8.80 25.58
N LYS A 488 -15.66 8.65 26.46
CA LYS A 488 -15.23 7.36 27.00
C LYS A 488 -16.28 6.70 27.89
N ALA A 489 -17.11 7.48 28.58
CA ALA A 489 -18.23 6.98 29.36
C ALA A 489 -19.40 6.43 28.51
N GLY A 490 -19.32 6.50 27.17
CA GLY A 490 -20.38 6.03 26.28
C GLY A 490 -21.66 6.88 26.36
N LEU A 491 -21.56 8.11 26.87
CA LEU A 491 -22.69 9.04 27.01
C LEU A 491 -22.92 9.88 25.74
N LEU A 492 -22.11 9.65 24.70
CA LEU A 492 -22.22 10.30 23.40
C LEU A 492 -22.84 9.34 22.37
N ASP A 493 -23.30 9.92 21.27
CA ASP A 493 -23.82 9.17 20.12
C ASP A 493 -22.70 8.36 19.46
N GLU A 494 -22.84 7.03 19.40
CA GLU A 494 -21.85 6.11 18.83
C GLU A 494 -21.59 6.33 17.34
N GLN A 495 -22.47 7.05 16.63
CA GLN A 495 -22.29 7.38 15.22
C GLN A 495 -21.45 8.64 14.98
N LYS A 496 -20.98 9.31 16.04
CA LYS A 496 -20.24 10.58 15.95
C LYS A 496 -18.80 10.41 16.44
N PRO A 497 -17.90 11.35 16.09
CA PRO A 497 -16.57 11.39 16.68
C PRO A 497 -16.64 11.52 18.20
N LEU A 498 -15.64 10.96 18.89
CA LEU A 498 -15.52 11.01 20.36
C LEU A 498 -15.60 12.45 20.89
N GLY A 499 -15.08 13.43 20.15
CA GLY A 499 -15.26 14.82 20.50
C GLY A 499 -14.96 15.73 19.33
N SER A 500 -15.69 16.84 19.23
CA SER A 500 -15.46 17.89 18.24
C SER A 500 -15.31 19.23 18.95
N LEU A 501 -14.09 19.70 19.09
CA LEU A 501 -13.73 20.84 19.93
C LEU A 501 -13.18 21.98 19.06
N LEU A 502 -13.65 23.21 19.31
CA LEU A 502 -13.10 24.42 18.70
C LEU A 502 -12.33 25.22 19.74
N PHE A 503 -11.01 25.32 19.57
CA PHE A 503 -10.11 26.08 20.41
C PHE A 503 -9.98 27.50 19.87
N VAL A 504 -10.42 28.49 20.65
CA VAL A 504 -10.43 29.89 20.26
C VAL A 504 -9.54 30.69 21.18
N GLY A 505 -8.65 31.50 20.63
CA GLY A 505 -7.86 32.44 21.42
C GLY A 505 -6.70 33.06 20.63
N PRO A 506 -5.82 33.84 21.26
CA PRO A 506 -4.65 34.44 20.61
C PRO A 506 -3.63 33.41 20.11
N THR A 507 -2.67 33.86 19.32
CA THR A 507 -1.54 33.03 18.88
C THR A 507 -0.57 32.78 20.03
N GLY A 508 -0.04 31.56 20.13
CA GLY A 508 1.03 31.23 21.08
C GLY A 508 0.57 30.92 22.52
N VAL A 509 -0.74 30.90 22.81
CA VAL A 509 -1.30 30.61 24.15
C VAL A 509 -1.37 29.12 24.51
N GLY A 510 -1.04 28.22 23.57
CA GLY A 510 -0.95 26.78 23.85
C GLY A 510 -2.06 25.89 23.26
N LYS A 511 -2.92 26.40 22.35
CA LYS A 511 -3.99 25.63 21.69
C LYS A 511 -3.50 24.29 21.10
N THR A 512 -2.49 24.34 20.24
CA THR A 512 -1.86 23.17 19.62
C THR A 512 -1.12 22.29 20.64
N GLU A 513 -0.62 22.88 21.73
CA GLU A 513 0.13 22.14 22.77
C GLU A 513 -0.81 21.25 23.59
N ILE A 514 -2.02 21.71 23.92
CA ILE A 514 -3.03 20.89 24.60
C ILE A 514 -3.38 19.66 23.74
N ALA A 515 -3.58 19.83 22.43
CA ALA A 515 -3.86 18.71 21.53
C ALA A 515 -2.73 17.67 21.50
N LYS A 516 -1.47 18.13 21.49
CA LYS A 516 -0.29 17.26 21.54
C LYS A 516 -0.18 16.49 22.85
N VAL A 517 -0.33 17.19 23.97
CA VAL A 517 -0.27 16.56 25.31
C VAL A 517 -1.42 15.58 25.47
N LEU A 518 -2.63 15.94 25.03
CA LEU A 518 -3.79 15.03 25.07
C LEU A 518 -3.53 13.74 24.29
N ALA A 519 -3.02 13.83 23.05
CA ALA A 519 -2.70 12.66 22.24
C ALA A 519 -1.66 11.76 22.93
N ALA A 520 -0.61 12.35 23.51
CA ALA A 520 0.43 11.63 24.23
C ALA A 520 -0.09 10.95 25.50
N GLU A 521 -0.90 11.64 26.31
CA GLU A 521 -1.48 11.11 27.55
C GLU A 521 -2.53 10.02 27.31
N LEU A 522 -3.23 10.07 26.17
CA LEU A 522 -4.15 9.01 25.74
C LEU A 522 -3.46 7.88 24.98
N GLY A 523 -2.17 8.04 24.63
CA GLY A 523 -1.44 7.06 23.84
C GLY A 523 -2.02 6.86 22.43
N ILE A 524 -2.54 7.91 21.79
CA ILE A 524 -3.08 7.85 20.42
C ILE A 524 -2.31 8.76 19.48
N ALA A 525 -2.39 8.49 18.17
CA ALA A 525 -1.69 9.29 17.18
C ALA A 525 -2.21 10.73 17.12
N LEU A 526 -1.33 11.68 16.79
CA LEU A 526 -1.71 13.06 16.47
C LEU A 526 -1.58 13.29 14.96
N GLN A 527 -2.72 13.45 14.28
CA GLN A 527 -2.77 13.84 12.88
C GLN A 527 -2.95 15.36 12.80
N ARG A 528 -1.98 16.08 12.23
CA ARG A 528 -2.00 17.55 12.18
C ARG A 528 -2.01 18.08 10.75
N PHE A 529 -2.95 18.95 10.45
CA PHE A 529 -3.04 19.68 9.18
C PHE A 529 -3.14 21.18 9.42
N ASP A 530 -2.35 21.97 8.70
CA ASP A 530 -2.41 23.43 8.72
C ASP A 530 -3.39 23.91 7.65
N MET A 531 -4.50 24.52 8.06
CA MET A 531 -5.56 24.96 7.15
C MET A 531 -5.17 26.16 6.30
N SER A 532 -4.07 26.84 6.61
CA SER A 532 -3.52 27.88 5.73
C SER A 532 -3.01 27.31 4.39
N GLU A 533 -2.63 26.03 4.34
CA GLU A 533 -2.26 25.33 3.09
C GLU A 533 -3.50 24.98 2.23
N TYR A 534 -4.68 24.94 2.83
CA TYR A 534 -5.95 24.50 2.21
C TYR A 534 -6.91 25.66 1.94
N THR A 535 -6.37 26.83 1.63
CA THR A 535 -7.12 28.05 1.28
C THR A 535 -7.75 27.99 -0.11
N GLU A 536 -7.15 27.23 -1.03
CA GLU A 536 -7.57 27.14 -2.43
C GLU A 536 -8.26 25.81 -2.75
N LYS A 537 -9.19 25.83 -3.70
CA LYS A 537 -9.96 24.64 -4.09
C LYS A 537 -9.08 23.48 -4.57
N HIS A 538 -7.96 23.77 -5.23
CA HIS A 538 -7.08 22.74 -5.76
C HIS A 538 -6.23 22.05 -4.66
N THR A 539 -5.92 22.74 -3.56
CA THR A 539 -5.23 22.11 -2.41
C THR A 539 -6.21 21.31 -1.56
N VAL A 540 -7.47 21.74 -1.46
CA VAL A 540 -8.56 20.93 -0.87
C VAL A 540 -8.72 19.60 -1.60
N ALA A 541 -8.60 19.58 -2.93
CA ALA A 541 -8.62 18.34 -3.70
C ALA A 541 -7.51 17.37 -3.28
N LYS A 542 -6.32 17.84 -2.86
CA LYS A 542 -5.29 16.94 -2.29
C LYS A 542 -5.66 16.37 -0.93
N LEU A 543 -6.42 17.12 -0.13
CA LEU A 543 -6.84 16.69 1.21
C LEU A 543 -7.83 15.52 1.15
N ILE A 544 -8.74 15.52 0.16
CA ILE A 544 -9.86 14.57 0.07
C ILE A 544 -9.71 13.61 -1.12
N GLY A 545 -8.89 13.95 -2.11
CA GLY A 545 -8.71 13.25 -3.38
C GLY A 545 -9.19 14.10 -4.55
N SER A 546 -8.53 14.02 -5.71
CA SER A 546 -8.99 14.75 -6.90
C SER A 546 -10.30 14.17 -7.44
N PRO A 547 -11.17 14.96 -8.10
CA PRO A 547 -12.33 14.43 -8.81
C PRO A 547 -11.92 13.60 -10.04
N ALA A 548 -12.82 12.73 -10.53
CA ALA A 548 -12.59 11.93 -11.73
C ALA A 548 -12.23 12.81 -12.94
N GLY A 549 -11.12 12.49 -13.62
CA GLY A 549 -10.63 13.22 -14.80
C GLY A 549 -9.61 14.32 -14.51
N TYR A 550 -9.16 14.50 -13.27
CA TYR A 550 -8.09 15.44 -12.90
C TYR A 550 -6.78 14.71 -12.54
N VAL A 551 -5.64 15.37 -12.75
CA VAL A 551 -4.31 14.85 -12.35
C VAL A 551 -4.30 14.58 -10.85
N GLY A 552 -3.80 13.42 -10.44
CA GLY A 552 -3.85 12.94 -9.05
C GLY A 552 -5.21 12.35 -8.65
N TYR A 553 -6.10 12.03 -9.60
CA TYR A 553 -7.29 11.21 -9.31
C TYR A 553 -6.89 9.83 -8.79
N GLU A 554 -5.74 9.30 -9.20
CA GLU A 554 -5.24 8.01 -8.70
C GLU A 554 -4.73 8.11 -7.26
N ASP A 555 -4.26 9.29 -6.85
CA ASP A 555 -3.80 9.57 -5.49
C ASP A 555 -5.02 9.73 -4.56
N GLY A 556 -5.01 9.01 -3.44
CA GLY A 556 -6.04 9.13 -2.41
C GLY A 556 -6.06 10.51 -1.75
N GLY A 557 -7.06 10.75 -0.90
CA GLY A 557 -7.10 11.96 -0.08
C GLY A 557 -6.15 11.87 1.11
N LEU A 558 -5.28 12.87 1.31
CA LEU A 558 -4.34 12.90 2.43
C LEU A 558 -5.03 12.72 3.80
N LEU A 559 -6.18 13.37 4.01
CA LEU A 559 -6.95 13.26 5.25
C LEU A 559 -7.62 11.91 5.37
N THR A 560 -8.27 11.45 4.30
CA THR A 560 -8.98 10.16 4.29
C THR A 560 -8.01 9.01 4.53
N ASP A 561 -6.85 9.01 3.88
CA ASP A 561 -5.85 7.97 4.03
C ASP A 561 -5.18 8.02 5.41
N ALA A 562 -4.93 9.21 5.98
CA ALA A 562 -4.40 9.35 7.34
C ALA A 562 -5.36 8.78 8.40
N ILE A 563 -6.66 9.06 8.27
CA ILE A 563 -7.68 8.54 9.18
C ILE A 563 -7.86 7.03 8.99
N ARG A 564 -7.86 6.51 7.75
CA ARG A 564 -7.94 5.06 7.52
C ARG A 564 -6.77 4.30 8.13
N LYS A 565 -5.56 4.86 8.06
CA LYS A 565 -4.36 4.26 8.68
C LYS A 565 -4.39 4.35 10.21
N THR A 566 -4.96 5.42 10.76
CA THR A 566 -4.99 5.68 12.20
C THR A 566 -6.36 6.20 12.64
N PRO A 567 -7.40 5.33 12.70
CA PRO A 567 -8.77 5.76 13.02
C PRO A 567 -8.91 6.25 14.47
N HIS A 568 -8.05 5.74 15.37
CA HIS A 568 -7.92 6.19 16.76
C HIS A 568 -6.86 7.28 16.86
N CYS A 569 -7.23 8.53 16.61
CA CYS A 569 -6.31 9.66 16.68
C CYS A 569 -6.96 10.96 17.17
N VAL A 570 -6.09 11.88 17.62
CA VAL A 570 -6.44 13.30 17.71
C VAL A 570 -6.19 13.91 16.34
N LEU A 571 -7.24 14.41 15.68
CA LEU A 571 -7.13 15.16 14.45
C LEU A 571 -7.13 16.65 14.75
N LEU A 572 -5.98 17.29 14.56
CA LEU A 572 -5.76 18.71 14.77
C LEU A 572 -5.78 19.46 13.44
N LEU A 573 -6.77 20.32 13.24
CA LEU A 573 -6.85 21.26 12.12
C LEU A 573 -6.53 22.67 12.62
N ASP A 574 -5.30 23.12 12.35
CA ASP A 574 -4.83 24.43 12.80
C ASP A 574 -5.34 25.55 11.90
N GLU A 575 -5.71 26.69 12.48
CA GLU A 575 -6.16 27.92 11.79
C GLU A 575 -7.37 27.73 10.86
N ILE A 576 -8.41 27.03 11.34
CA ILE A 576 -9.57 26.63 10.54
C ILE A 576 -10.29 27.79 9.84
N GLU A 577 -10.22 29.02 10.36
CA GLU A 577 -10.78 30.21 9.71
C GLU A 577 -10.13 30.56 8.36
N LYS A 578 -8.95 30.00 8.06
CA LYS A 578 -8.24 30.18 6.79
C LYS A 578 -8.64 29.15 5.74
N ALA A 579 -9.27 28.05 6.14
CA ALA A 579 -9.65 26.98 5.24
C ALA A 579 -10.64 27.46 4.17
N HIS A 580 -10.55 26.84 2.99
CA HIS A 580 -11.58 26.98 1.97
C HIS A 580 -12.96 26.49 2.48
N PRO A 581 -14.09 27.12 2.07
CA PRO A 581 -15.44 26.73 2.49
C PRO A 581 -15.79 25.24 2.31
N ASP A 582 -15.24 24.59 1.29
CA ASP A 582 -15.49 23.16 1.02
C ASP A 582 -15.02 22.25 2.17
N VAL A 583 -13.95 22.64 2.89
CA VAL A 583 -13.45 21.90 4.07
C VAL A 583 -14.54 21.83 5.15
N PHE A 584 -15.28 22.92 5.37
CA PHE A 584 -16.34 22.94 6.38
C PHE A 584 -17.48 21.97 6.07
N ASN A 585 -17.83 21.77 4.80
CA ASN A 585 -18.88 20.82 4.40
C ASN A 585 -18.49 19.38 4.76
N ILE A 586 -17.20 19.06 4.63
CA ILE A 586 -16.66 17.74 4.96
C ILE A 586 -16.62 17.55 6.47
N LEU A 587 -16.20 18.57 7.21
CA LEU A 587 -16.21 18.51 8.67
C LEU A 587 -17.63 18.35 9.23
N LEU A 588 -18.64 18.95 8.60
CA LEU A 588 -20.04 18.69 8.95
C LEU A 588 -20.39 17.20 8.79
N GLN A 589 -19.98 16.56 7.67
CA GLN A 589 -20.20 15.13 7.46
C GLN A 589 -19.50 14.29 8.54
N VAL A 590 -18.25 14.63 8.87
CA VAL A 590 -17.47 13.95 9.91
C VAL A 590 -18.14 14.06 11.28
N MET A 591 -18.57 15.27 11.68
CA MET A 591 -19.22 15.50 12.98
C MET A 591 -20.62 14.86 13.08
N ASP A 592 -21.31 14.69 11.95
CA ASP A 592 -22.69 14.19 11.92
C ASP A 592 -22.78 12.66 11.88
N TYR A 593 -21.94 12.05 11.05
CA TYR A 593 -22.05 10.63 10.69
C TYR A 593 -20.80 9.84 11.05
N GLY A 594 -19.75 10.48 11.57
CA GLY A 594 -18.51 9.81 11.94
C GLY A 594 -17.83 9.13 10.75
N VAL A 595 -18.08 9.60 9.51
CA VAL A 595 -17.53 9.00 8.29
C VAL A 595 -17.04 10.09 7.36
N LEU A 596 -15.79 9.95 6.90
CA LEU A 596 -15.21 10.75 5.83
C LEU A 596 -15.19 9.92 4.55
N THR A 597 -15.74 10.45 3.46
CA THR A 597 -15.72 9.77 2.15
C THR A 597 -14.84 10.55 1.19
N ASP A 598 -13.91 9.88 0.52
CA ASP A 598 -13.13 10.49 -0.56
C ASP A 598 -13.88 10.53 -1.89
N ASN A 599 -13.28 11.16 -2.89
CA ASN A 599 -13.85 11.28 -4.23
C ASN A 599 -13.90 9.95 -5.02
N LYS A 600 -13.26 8.88 -4.53
CA LYS A 600 -13.37 7.51 -5.08
C LYS A 600 -14.48 6.70 -4.39
N GLY A 601 -15.12 7.26 -3.37
CA GLY A 601 -16.11 6.55 -2.56
C GLY A 601 -15.52 5.68 -1.45
N ARG A 602 -14.19 5.74 -1.21
CA ARG A 602 -13.56 5.07 -0.07
C ARG A 602 -13.94 5.82 1.19
N LYS A 603 -14.34 5.07 2.22
CA LYS A 603 -14.79 5.60 3.51
C LYS A 603 -13.69 5.45 4.55
N ALA A 604 -13.52 6.46 5.40
CA ALA A 604 -12.72 6.44 6.60
C ALA A 604 -13.65 6.59 7.81
N ASP A 605 -13.46 5.74 8.82
CA ASP A 605 -14.20 5.81 10.06
C ASP A 605 -13.60 6.88 10.99
N CYS A 606 -14.43 7.83 11.39
CA CYS A 606 -14.09 8.94 12.28
C CYS A 606 -14.80 8.83 13.65
N ARG A 607 -15.51 7.73 13.96
CA ARG A 607 -16.20 7.56 15.25
C ARG A 607 -15.22 7.53 16.43
N HIS A 608 -13.99 7.07 16.20
CA HIS A 608 -12.95 6.99 17.23
C HIS A 608 -11.99 8.19 17.27
N LEU A 609 -12.35 9.28 16.61
CA LEU A 609 -11.51 10.45 16.44
C LEU A 609 -11.88 11.57 17.42
N ILE A 610 -10.86 12.23 17.97
CA ILE A 610 -11.01 13.49 18.71
C ILE A 610 -10.66 14.62 17.74
N LEU A 611 -11.65 15.32 17.21
CA LEU A 611 -11.50 16.45 16.30
C LEU A 611 -11.22 17.72 17.11
N ILE A 612 -10.04 18.31 16.90
CA ILE A 612 -9.65 19.59 17.49
C ILE A 612 -9.41 20.58 16.35
N LEU A 613 -10.15 21.68 16.38
CA LEU A 613 -10.03 22.80 15.45
C LEU A 613 -9.43 23.98 16.20
N THR A 614 -8.38 24.62 15.68
CA THR A 614 -7.85 25.84 16.30
C THR A 614 -8.20 27.07 15.49
N SER A 615 -8.52 28.16 16.18
CA SER A 615 -8.83 29.43 15.55
C SER A 615 -8.23 30.62 16.31
N ASN A 616 -7.75 31.60 15.56
CA ASN A 616 -7.33 32.90 16.08
C ASN A 616 -8.48 33.95 16.02
N ALA A 617 -9.68 33.54 15.58
CA ALA A 617 -10.82 34.41 15.45
C ALA A 617 -11.21 35.05 16.81
N GLY A 618 -11.22 36.38 16.86
CA GLY A 618 -11.63 37.12 18.07
C GLY A 618 -10.49 37.63 18.94
N ALA A 619 -9.23 37.20 18.74
CA ALA A 619 -8.09 37.61 19.56
C ALA A 619 -7.88 39.14 19.60
N GLN A 620 -7.99 39.82 18.45
CA GLN A 620 -7.84 41.29 18.35
C GLN A 620 -8.96 42.07 19.08
N TYR A 621 -10.14 41.46 19.24
CA TYR A 621 -11.30 42.09 19.86
C TYR A 621 -11.37 41.84 21.37
N ALA A 622 -10.68 40.80 21.87
CA ALA A 622 -10.50 40.56 23.29
C ALA A 622 -9.84 41.77 23.98
N HIS A 623 -8.81 42.35 23.35
CA HIS A 623 -8.11 43.55 23.84
C HIS A 623 -8.96 44.84 23.79
N GLN A 624 -9.94 44.93 22.89
CA GLN A 624 -10.80 46.12 22.76
C GLN A 624 -11.90 46.16 23.83
N ALA A 625 -12.35 45.01 24.32
CA ALA A 625 -13.36 44.92 25.38
C ALA A 625 -12.88 45.49 26.73
N SER A 626 -11.56 45.51 26.97
CA SER A 626 -10.95 46.05 28.20
C SER A 626 -10.80 47.58 28.23
N VAL A 627 -11.05 48.30 27.13
CA VAL A 627 -10.74 49.75 27.01
C VAL A 627 -11.97 50.68 27.10
N GLY A 628 -13.18 50.14 27.35
CA GLY A 628 -14.43 50.92 27.36
C GLY A 628 -15.05 51.16 28.75
N PHE A 629 -15.41 52.41 29.07
CA PHE A 629 -16.28 52.74 30.21
C PHE A 629 -17.74 52.40 29.88
N GLY A 630 -18.18 51.18 30.19
CA GLY A 630 -19.59 50.79 30.19
C GLY A 630 -19.87 49.36 29.72
N ARG A 631 -20.49 48.57 30.61
CA ARG A 631 -20.85 47.14 30.53
C ARG A 631 -19.68 46.14 30.63
N THR A 632 -19.70 45.37 31.71
CA THR A 632 -18.94 44.14 32.01
C THR A 632 -19.25 43.05 31.00
N VAL A 633 -18.61 43.10 29.82
CA VAL A 633 -18.53 41.96 28.91
C VAL A 633 -17.17 41.34 29.15
N SER A 634 -17.11 40.06 29.54
CA SER A 634 -15.82 39.38 29.71
C SER A 634 -15.08 39.28 28.38
N ALA A 635 -13.74 39.22 28.41
CA ALA A 635 -12.95 39.04 27.19
C ALA A 635 -13.37 37.78 26.41
N GLY A 636 -13.76 36.71 27.13
CA GLY A 636 -14.32 35.49 26.54
C GLY A 636 -15.65 35.71 25.82
N ASP A 637 -16.59 36.46 26.41
CA ASP A 637 -17.88 36.76 25.77
C ASP A 637 -17.71 37.60 24.49
N ALA A 638 -16.73 38.50 24.48
CA ALA A 638 -16.39 39.27 23.29
C ALA A 638 -15.81 38.38 22.18
N MET A 639 -14.94 37.43 22.53
CA MET A 639 -14.41 36.44 21.60
C MET A 639 -15.52 35.54 21.03
N LEU A 640 -16.40 34.99 21.88
CA LEU A 640 -17.50 34.12 21.44
C LEU A 640 -18.47 34.84 20.49
N LYS A 641 -18.72 36.14 20.69
CA LYS A 641 -19.51 36.94 19.74
C LYS A 641 -18.84 37.03 18.37
N GLN A 642 -17.51 37.11 18.33
CA GLN A 642 -16.77 37.16 17.07
C GLN A 642 -16.73 35.79 16.39
N VAL A 643 -16.54 34.71 17.15
CA VAL A 643 -16.64 33.32 16.65
C VAL A 643 -17.97 33.09 15.94
N LYS A 644 -19.08 33.55 16.52
CA LYS A 644 -20.44 33.47 15.91
C LYS A 644 -20.61 34.29 14.62
N LYS A 645 -19.70 35.22 14.32
CA LYS A 645 -19.67 35.96 13.05
C LYS A 645 -18.79 35.27 12.02
N THR A 646 -17.67 34.69 12.45
CA THR A 646 -16.72 34.01 11.57
C THR A 646 -17.26 32.66 11.11
N PHE A 647 -17.85 31.88 12.02
CA PHE A 647 -18.36 30.56 11.72
C PHE A 647 -19.89 30.58 11.65
N LYS A 648 -20.44 29.85 10.66
CA LYS A 648 -21.88 29.71 10.51
C LYS A 648 -22.48 29.00 11.74
N PRO A 649 -23.71 29.36 12.17
CA PRO A 649 -24.37 28.69 13.30
C PRO A 649 -24.49 27.18 13.12
N GLU A 650 -24.72 26.72 11.88
CA GLU A 650 -24.77 25.31 11.52
C GLU A 650 -23.52 24.55 11.94
N PHE A 651 -22.33 25.12 11.69
CA PHE A 651 -21.05 24.52 12.07
C PHE A 651 -20.86 24.49 13.59
N LEU A 652 -21.15 25.61 14.26
CA LEU A 652 -20.98 25.73 15.71
C LEU A 652 -21.89 24.76 16.49
N ASN A 653 -23.09 24.50 15.98
CA ASN A 653 -24.04 23.59 16.62
C ASN A 653 -23.65 22.11 16.51
N ARG A 654 -22.68 21.75 15.66
CA ARG A 654 -22.14 20.37 15.55
C ARG A 654 -20.95 20.11 16.47
N LEU A 655 -20.33 21.17 17.00
CA LEU A 655 -19.23 21.04 17.94
C LEU A 655 -19.74 20.55 19.30
N SER A 656 -18.99 19.66 19.92
CA SER A 656 -19.19 19.24 21.31
C SER A 656 -18.98 20.41 22.26
N ALA A 657 -17.92 21.21 22.05
CA ALA A 657 -17.65 22.40 22.85
C ALA A 657 -16.80 23.43 22.09
N THR A 658 -16.95 24.71 22.46
CA THR A 658 -16.02 25.79 22.08
C THR A 658 -15.21 26.16 23.31
N VAL A 659 -13.90 25.89 23.26
CA VAL A 659 -12.95 26.10 24.36
C VAL A 659 -12.23 27.42 24.17
N VAL A 660 -12.35 28.32 25.14
CA VAL A 660 -11.75 29.66 25.10
C VAL A 660 -10.40 29.64 25.81
N PHE A 661 -9.38 30.14 25.13
CA PHE A 661 -8.03 30.31 25.65
C PHE A 661 -7.77 31.79 25.96
N HIS A 662 -7.21 32.03 27.13
CA HIS A 662 -6.94 33.38 27.62
C HIS A 662 -5.52 33.82 27.24
N ASP A 663 -5.29 35.13 27.29
CA ASP A 663 -3.98 35.73 27.03
C ASP A 663 -2.90 35.15 27.96
N MET A 664 -1.67 35.06 27.44
CA MET A 664 -0.53 34.63 28.24
C MET A 664 -0.09 35.77 29.18
N ASP A 665 -0.07 35.49 30.48
CA ASP A 665 0.47 36.39 31.47
C ASP A 665 1.96 36.14 31.74
N TYR A 666 2.61 37.08 32.43
CA TYR A 666 4.03 36.95 32.79
C TYR A 666 4.29 35.71 33.66
N ALA A 667 3.35 35.31 34.51
CA ALA A 667 3.50 34.13 35.36
C ALA A 667 3.54 32.83 34.54
N MET A 668 2.67 32.70 33.54
CA MET A 668 2.68 31.62 32.56
C MET A 668 3.96 31.64 31.74
N ALA A 669 4.38 32.80 31.24
CA ALA A 669 5.62 32.94 30.47
C ALA A 669 6.86 32.52 31.28
N THR A 670 6.93 32.87 32.58
CA THR A 670 7.98 32.41 33.51
C THR A 670 8.00 30.88 33.59
N ARG A 671 6.85 30.23 33.83
CA ARG A 671 6.76 28.76 33.91
C ARG A 671 7.16 28.07 32.61
N ILE A 672 6.83 28.68 31.46
CA ILE A 672 7.23 28.16 30.14
C ILE A 672 8.76 28.26 29.98
N LEU A 673 9.37 29.39 30.33
CA LEU A 673 10.82 29.54 30.29
C LEU A 673 11.50 28.50 31.18
N ASP A 674 11.01 28.28 32.40
CA ASP A 674 11.53 27.26 33.32
C ASP A 674 11.45 25.86 32.74
N LYS A 675 10.32 25.51 32.10
CA LYS A 675 10.15 24.22 31.39
C LYS A 675 11.19 24.07 30.28
N LYS A 676 11.42 25.10 29.46
CA LYS A 676 12.40 25.08 28.36
C LYS A 676 13.84 24.98 28.87
N LEU A 677 14.16 25.67 29.96
CA LEU A 677 15.46 25.58 30.63
C LEU A 677 15.70 24.19 31.22
N ARG A 678 14.67 23.56 31.80
CA ARG A 678 14.75 22.17 32.28
C ARG A 678 15.01 21.18 31.14
N GLN A 679 14.31 21.32 30.01
CA GLN A 679 14.56 20.52 28.81
C GLN A 679 15.99 20.72 28.26
N LEU A 680 16.52 21.94 28.34
CA LEU A 680 17.92 22.18 28.01
C LEU A 680 18.86 21.51 29.02
N GLN A 681 18.55 21.58 30.31
CA GLN A 681 19.32 20.94 31.38
C GLN A 681 19.36 19.42 31.23
N GLU A 682 18.26 18.77 30.86
CA GLU A 682 18.23 17.33 30.57
C GLU A 682 19.23 16.95 29.47
N LYS A 683 19.29 17.73 28.39
CA LYS A 683 20.26 17.53 27.29
C LYS A 683 21.71 17.75 27.74
N LEU A 684 21.94 18.69 28.66
CA LEU A 684 23.26 18.97 29.23
C LEU A 684 23.70 17.88 30.22
N THR A 685 22.75 17.24 30.90
CA THR A 685 23.01 16.17 31.89
C THR A 685 23.67 14.95 31.25
N ALA A 686 23.31 14.63 29.99
CA ALA A 686 24.00 13.60 29.20
C ALA A 686 25.50 13.88 28.99
N ARG A 687 25.93 15.14 29.14
CA ARG A 687 27.35 15.57 29.12
C ARG A 687 27.89 15.93 30.50
N GLN A 688 27.20 15.53 31.58
CA GLN A 688 27.55 15.83 32.96
C GLN A 688 27.68 17.35 33.25
N VAL A 689 26.92 18.18 32.52
CA VAL A 689 26.92 19.64 32.70
C VAL A 689 25.67 20.07 33.47
N THR A 690 25.87 20.86 34.52
CA THR A 690 24.80 21.52 35.29
C THR A 690 24.78 23.01 35.02
N LEU A 691 23.66 23.52 34.52
CA LEU A 691 23.43 24.93 34.26
C LEU A 691 22.52 25.51 35.34
N THR A 692 22.94 26.61 35.93
CA THR A 692 22.15 27.44 36.86
C THR A 692 22.06 28.85 36.30
N LEU A 693 20.90 29.50 36.40
CA LEU A 693 20.69 30.88 35.95
C LEU A 693 20.44 31.77 37.16
N ASP A 694 21.01 32.98 37.16
CA ASP A 694 20.63 34.00 38.13
C ASP A 694 19.28 34.66 37.78
N PRO A 695 18.59 35.28 38.75
CA PRO A 695 17.32 35.95 38.49
C PRO A 695 17.40 37.05 37.41
N PRO A 696 18.47 37.87 37.33
CA PRO A 696 18.63 38.84 36.24
C PRO A 696 18.74 38.23 34.83
N ALA A 697 19.46 37.12 34.66
CA ALA A 697 19.57 36.39 33.40
C ALA A 697 18.24 35.76 33.00
N HIS A 698 17.50 35.23 33.98
CA HIS A 698 16.16 34.71 33.77
C HIS A 698 15.20 35.80 33.26
N ASP A 699 15.12 36.94 33.96
CA ASP A 699 14.27 38.07 33.57
C ASP A 699 14.67 38.66 32.21
N TYR A 700 15.96 38.68 31.89
CA TYR A 700 16.45 39.10 30.58
C TYR A 700 15.99 38.16 29.46
N LEU A 701 16.12 36.85 29.64
CA LEU A 701 15.62 35.86 28.67
C LEU A 701 14.10 35.95 28.52
N LEU A 702 13.38 36.13 29.63
CA LEU A 702 11.93 36.26 29.64
C LEU A 702 11.47 37.50 28.86
N LYS A 703 12.09 38.67 29.09
CA LYS A 703 11.79 39.92 28.38
C LYS A 703 12.03 39.85 26.87
N LEU A 704 13.05 39.10 26.45
CA LEU A 704 13.33 38.89 25.02
C LEU A 704 12.42 37.84 24.40
N GLY A 705 12.08 36.78 25.15
CA GLY A 705 11.34 35.63 24.65
C GLY A 705 9.82 35.77 24.72
N PHE A 706 9.31 36.71 25.50
CA PHE A 706 7.88 36.97 25.67
C PHE A 706 7.49 38.38 25.19
N THR A 707 6.52 38.43 24.28
CA THR A 707 5.80 39.66 23.94
C THR A 707 4.30 39.37 23.94
N PRO A 708 3.44 40.35 24.31
CA PRO A 708 1.99 40.15 24.27
C PRO A 708 1.46 39.71 22.89
N GLU A 709 2.10 40.14 21.81
CA GLU A 709 1.68 39.85 20.43
C GLU A 709 2.04 38.43 19.97
N TYR A 710 3.23 37.93 20.33
CA TYR A 710 3.75 36.65 19.85
C TYR A 710 3.75 35.53 20.91
N GLY A 711 3.37 35.85 22.15
CA GLY A 711 3.41 34.94 23.29
C GLY A 711 4.82 34.42 23.55
N ALA A 712 4.93 33.13 23.91
CA ALA A 712 6.20 32.45 24.18
C ALA A 712 6.84 31.81 22.92
N ARG A 713 6.38 32.12 21.71
CA ARG A 713 6.88 31.48 20.46
C ARG A 713 8.38 31.71 20.25
N GLU A 714 8.89 32.87 20.62
CA GLU A 714 10.30 33.23 20.44
C GLU A 714 11.23 32.66 21.54
N MET A 715 10.68 32.03 22.59
CA MET A 715 11.46 31.57 23.74
C MET A 715 12.57 30.58 23.34
N ASP A 716 12.26 29.62 22.46
CA ASP A 716 13.25 28.65 21.95
C ASP A 716 14.35 29.34 21.12
N ARG A 717 13.97 30.34 20.32
CA ARG A 717 14.89 31.12 19.49
C ARG A 717 15.82 31.97 20.37
N VAL A 718 15.28 32.61 21.40
CA VAL A 718 16.06 33.42 22.35
C VAL A 718 17.05 32.55 23.11
N ILE A 719 16.62 31.40 23.63
CA ILE A 719 17.54 30.44 24.28
C ILE A 719 18.61 29.95 23.29
N ALA A 720 18.23 29.66 22.05
CA ALA A 720 19.16 29.21 21.02
C ALA A 720 20.15 30.29 20.56
N ALA A 721 19.76 31.55 20.57
CA ALA A 721 20.60 32.66 20.17
C ALA A 721 21.50 33.17 21.31
N GLN A 722 20.97 33.24 22.53
CA GLN A 722 21.64 33.89 23.65
C GLN A 722 22.41 32.91 24.54
N LEU A 723 21.90 31.69 24.74
CA LEU A 723 22.42 30.77 25.76
C LEU A 723 23.15 29.56 25.16
N LYS A 724 22.58 28.89 24.14
CA LYS A 724 23.19 27.72 23.50
C LYS A 724 24.60 27.96 22.91
N PRO A 725 24.91 29.10 22.27
CA PRO A 725 26.24 29.33 21.69
C PRO A 725 27.32 29.46 22.76
N LEU A 726 26.99 30.08 23.90
CA LEU A 726 27.90 30.19 25.05
C LEU A 726 28.20 28.81 25.63
N LEU A 727 27.16 27.99 25.83
CA LEU A 727 27.30 26.61 26.31
C LEU A 727 28.11 25.75 25.33
N MET A 728 27.80 25.83 24.04
CA MET A 728 28.52 25.10 22.98
C MET A 728 30.02 25.43 23.01
N ARG A 729 30.37 26.70 23.13
CA ARG A 729 31.78 27.13 23.18
C ARG A 729 32.49 26.57 24.41
N GLU A 730 31.86 26.62 25.58
CA GLU A 730 32.44 26.08 26.82
C GLU A 730 32.54 24.55 26.80
N ILE A 731 31.59 23.85 26.19
CA ILE A 731 31.59 22.39 26.07
C ILE A 731 32.63 21.89 25.06
N LEU A 732 32.77 22.56 23.91
CA LEU A 732 33.69 22.11 22.85
C LEU A 732 35.12 22.61 23.04
N PHE A 733 35.29 23.83 23.54
CA PHE A 733 36.59 24.51 23.56
C PHE A 733 37.02 24.99 24.93
N GLY A 734 36.08 25.14 25.85
CA GLY A 734 36.30 25.75 27.16
C GLY A 734 36.33 24.75 28.31
N SER A 735 35.81 25.21 29.44
CA SER A 735 35.97 24.60 30.75
C SER A 735 35.01 23.46 31.06
N LEU A 736 34.04 23.18 30.18
CA LEU A 736 33.01 22.15 30.34
C LEU A 736 33.24 20.90 29.47
N LYS A 737 34.45 20.73 28.92
CA LYS A 737 34.82 19.55 28.10
C LYS A 737 34.64 18.21 28.82
N GLU A 738 34.88 18.19 30.13
CA GLU A 738 34.76 17.00 30.99
C GLU A 738 33.54 17.07 31.91
N GLY A 739 32.56 17.93 31.59
CA GLY A 739 31.42 18.22 32.46
C GLY A 739 31.70 19.32 33.49
N GLY A 740 30.77 19.52 34.43
CA GLY A 740 30.88 20.52 35.50
C GLY A 740 29.67 21.43 35.67
N SER A 741 29.78 22.40 36.58
CA SER A 741 28.70 23.36 36.88
C SER A 741 29.02 24.74 36.34
N VAL A 742 28.06 25.33 35.65
CA VAL A 742 28.14 26.68 35.09
C VAL A 742 26.98 27.53 35.56
N HIS A 743 27.27 28.79 35.84
CA HIS A 743 26.32 29.80 36.26
C HIS A 743 26.18 30.85 35.17
N ALA A 744 24.98 31.03 34.62
CA ALA A 744 24.68 32.05 33.63
C ALA A 744 24.21 33.32 34.34
N CYS A 745 24.92 34.43 34.08
CA CYS A 745 24.66 35.73 34.66
C CYS A 745 24.41 36.78 33.59
N PHE A 746 23.70 37.84 33.95
CA PHE A 746 23.50 39.01 33.08
C PHE A 746 24.39 40.17 33.50
N GLU A 747 25.41 40.49 32.69
CA GLU A 747 26.39 41.56 32.93
C GLU A 747 26.63 42.38 31.66
N ASP A 748 26.82 43.70 31.81
CA ASP A 748 27.11 44.63 30.70
C ASP A 748 26.14 44.53 29.50
N GLY A 749 24.86 44.23 29.78
CA GLY A 749 23.83 44.11 28.76
C GLY A 749 23.87 42.80 27.96
N LYS A 750 24.62 41.79 28.40
CA LYS A 750 24.74 40.47 27.73
C LYS A 750 24.73 39.32 28.73
N LEU A 751 24.38 38.12 28.26
CA LEU A 751 24.56 36.90 29.05
C LEU A 751 26.01 36.45 29.00
N VAL A 752 26.53 36.06 30.17
CA VAL A 752 27.89 35.57 30.35
C VAL A 752 27.84 34.31 31.21
N LEU A 753 28.66 33.31 30.87
CA LEU A 753 28.81 32.10 31.67
C LEU A 753 30.00 32.25 32.64
N LYS A 754 29.74 32.05 33.93
CA LYS A 754 30.75 32.01 34.99
C LYS A 754 30.86 30.61 35.55
N LYS A 755 32.10 30.20 35.85
CA LYS A 755 32.34 28.92 36.51
C LYS A 755 31.87 28.97 37.96
N THR A 756 31.11 27.98 38.38
CA THR A 756 30.94 27.70 39.81
C THR A 756 32.18 26.91 40.23
N LEU A 757 33.13 27.56 40.92
CA LEU A 757 34.22 26.83 41.55
C LEU A 757 33.60 25.87 42.57
N LYS A 758 33.83 24.56 42.40
CA LYS A 758 33.62 23.59 43.48
C LYS A 758 34.34 24.13 44.72
N THR A 759 33.59 24.61 45.69
CA THR A 759 34.10 24.70 47.05
C THR A 759 34.13 23.25 47.52
N GLU A 760 35.33 22.72 47.76
CA GLU A 760 35.50 21.49 48.54
C GLU A 760 34.93 21.78 49.93
N THR A 761 33.66 21.45 50.17
CA THR A 761 32.99 21.08 51.45
C THR A 761 31.48 21.38 51.38
N ASP A 762 30.69 20.40 50.97
CA ASP A 762 29.72 19.66 51.80
C ASP A 762 28.86 18.72 50.94
#